data_AF-A0A7S0X4X2-F1
#
_entry.id   AF-A0A7S0X4X2-F1
#
_cell.length_a   1.000
_cell.length_b   1.000
_cell.length_c   1.000
_cell.angle_alpha   90.00
_cell.angle_beta   90.00
_cell.angle_gamma   90.00
#
_symmetry.space_group_name_H-M   'P 1'
#
loop_
_entity.id
_entity.type
_entity.pdbx_description
1 polymer ?
#
loop_
_entity_poly.entity_id
_entity_poly.type
_entity_poly.pdbx_seq_one_letter_code
_entity_poly.pdbx_strand_id
1 'polypeptide(L)'
;VTMGASAADSARPTLVRRWEASIAAGQEGTGCSAATHAGSTADGAALVAAIRSQWHESAVVELDLDTKVPASEQLHFLSGKWEMESDRNPAGDSARERACRSTKKVHRQTTCGGASGGKRAYASVIIQYFRRKENIALILTALRRTSDAAEAPVELMVNVDSGWDSSEGWLEAAAAWRAAAGAPPVVLLLSNDVHELRGYNRLAAAAVAELLVFAQDDDAPAPGSQWLKTALRLFRTHDRLALLGAYRGRMDDGLRTKESSNQNDGSKFGAEHDKDRETRPIVHVDATLGVPFAWMYKVNMGPLLARRSHFLSSGGFHLGFSCPGEMAQGFDYEMSIRVWREGLRVGLFDPLWAHRIDQHSNKELGHKQRHRDIQVATATAAKDEATRRNNKVLYNMYRGFHHHKGTKLAKHVLANDVKDGRLRCVVEGHPVCTREFLGTPWRGADVCLDVSCFRNAYLDANGLPQNYTFTKVEKVKQRWEWKEAEAALRVWNDAVLEARAVAAAALAAARGAEGGALNGGDTVVVDALELWREGAGLEAKVAAARQAVVKEAEGPMRHAEQQAKAGFMYGSGGGAAAGCAEKSCAKEKAEAALRAASMIKSGEAQVMAYEAIEKAGYERHAAETDAREQAVSAAGPELSAGTMDEAT
;
A
#
# COMPACT_ATOMS: atom_id res chain seq x y z
N VAL A 1 7.79 27.34 51.83
CA VAL A 1 7.83 28.01 50.51
C VAL A 1 6.73 27.38 49.66
N THR A 2 5.64 28.09 49.45
CA THR A 2 4.45 27.64 48.70
C THR A 2 4.77 27.42 47.22
N MET A 3 4.46 26.24 46.67
CA MET A 3 4.32 26.05 45.24
C MET A 3 2.84 25.99 44.88
N GLY A 4 2.42 26.92 44.04
CA GLY A 4 1.11 26.96 43.41
C GLY A 4 1.04 26.03 42.20
N ALA A 5 -0.15 25.52 41.96
CA ALA A 5 -0.52 24.74 40.80
C ALA A 5 -0.40 25.57 39.50
N SER A 6 0.10 24.97 38.42
CA SER A 6 -0.09 25.48 37.07
C SER A 6 -0.68 24.41 36.15
N ALA A 7 -1.70 24.83 35.43
CA ALA A 7 -2.50 24.08 34.49
C ALA A 7 -1.67 23.36 33.40
N ALA A 8 -2.05 22.11 33.13
CA ALA A 8 -1.66 21.38 31.95
C ALA A 8 -2.44 21.94 30.75
N ASP A 9 -1.80 22.80 29.97
CA ASP A 9 -2.23 23.17 28.63
C ASP A 9 -1.19 22.59 27.66
N SER A 10 -1.58 21.54 26.94
CA SER A 10 -0.71 20.81 26.01
C SER A 10 -0.32 21.72 24.84
N ALA A 11 0.88 22.28 24.91
CA ALA A 11 1.47 23.04 23.82
C ALA A 11 1.64 22.14 22.60
N ARG A 12 0.97 22.50 21.49
CA ARG A 12 1.20 21.90 20.17
C ARG A 12 2.68 22.07 19.77
N PRO A 13 3.31 21.10 19.08
CA PRO A 13 4.69 21.23 18.63
C PRO A 13 4.86 22.47 17.75
N THR A 14 5.87 23.28 18.08
CA THR A 14 6.24 24.55 17.44
C THR A 14 6.50 24.46 15.94
N LEU A 15 6.78 23.25 15.41
CA LEU A 15 6.96 22.99 13.98
C LEU A 15 5.65 23.15 13.18
N VAL A 16 4.53 22.68 13.73
CA VAL A 16 3.20 22.77 13.09
C VAL A 16 2.76 24.23 12.97
N ARG A 17 3.03 25.05 13.99
CA ARG A 17 2.75 26.50 13.94
C ARG A 17 3.59 27.24 12.91
N ARG A 18 4.87 26.87 12.73
CA ARG A 18 5.73 27.50 11.71
C ARG A 18 5.27 27.14 10.30
N TRP A 19 4.85 25.88 10.09
CA TRP A 19 4.33 25.42 8.81
C TRP A 19 2.95 26.00 8.47
N GLU A 20 2.02 26.01 9.43
CA GLU A 20 0.71 26.69 9.30
C GLU A 20 0.88 28.21 9.08
N ALA A 21 1.87 28.85 9.71
CA ALA A 21 2.18 30.27 9.51
C ALA A 21 2.77 30.58 8.13
N SER A 22 3.57 29.68 7.54
CA SER A 22 4.05 29.83 6.16
C SER A 22 2.93 29.64 5.14
N ILE A 23 1.96 28.76 5.38
CA ILE A 23 0.74 28.63 4.57
C ILE A 23 -0.14 29.89 4.72
N ALA A 24 -0.34 30.38 5.94
CA ALA A 24 -1.10 31.60 6.20
C ALA A 24 -0.44 32.84 5.57
N ALA A 25 0.88 32.95 5.58
CA ALA A 25 1.62 34.01 4.89
C ALA A 25 1.54 33.92 3.35
N GLY A 26 1.39 32.71 2.80
CA GLY A 26 1.08 32.52 1.38
C GLY A 26 -0.35 32.90 1.00
N GLN A 27 -1.30 32.79 1.94
CA GLN A 27 -2.69 33.23 1.78
C GLN A 27 -2.89 34.72 2.06
N GLU A 28 -2.02 35.34 2.88
CA GLU A 28 -2.00 36.78 3.18
C GLU A 28 -0.99 37.52 2.28
N GLY A 29 -1.23 37.50 0.96
CA GLY A 29 -0.96 38.61 0.03
C GLY A 29 0.33 39.43 0.16
N THR A 30 1.51 38.83 0.03
CA THR A 30 2.72 39.57 -0.36
C THR A 30 3.50 38.83 -1.44
N GLY A 31 3.13 39.06 -2.71
CA GLY A 31 3.87 38.53 -3.85
C GLY A 31 3.12 38.44 -5.18
N CYS A 32 2.05 39.21 -5.41
CA CYS A 32 1.39 39.24 -6.72
C CYS A 32 2.18 40.13 -7.70
N SER A 33 2.94 39.55 -8.63
CA SER A 33 3.28 40.24 -9.88
C SER A 33 2.21 39.93 -10.91
N ALA A 34 1.30 40.88 -11.15
CA ALA A 34 0.30 40.77 -12.20
C ALA A 34 0.96 40.97 -13.57
N ALA A 35 0.93 39.95 -14.43
CA ALA A 35 1.23 40.09 -15.84
C ALA A 35 -0.09 40.09 -16.63
N THR A 36 -0.59 41.28 -16.98
CA THR A 36 -1.80 41.47 -17.76
C THR A 36 -1.49 41.43 -19.26
N HIS A 37 -1.81 40.34 -19.96
CA HIS A 37 -2.09 40.33 -21.41
C HIS A 37 -2.81 39.05 -21.86
N ALA A 38 -4.14 39.12 -22.01
CA ALA A 38 -4.93 38.35 -22.98
C ALA A 38 -6.37 38.88 -23.00
N GLY A 39 -6.93 39.08 -24.20
CA GLY A 39 -8.28 39.57 -24.41
C GLY A 39 -9.36 38.58 -24.00
N SER A 40 -10.57 39.10 -23.72
CA SER A 40 -11.73 38.36 -23.25
C SER A 40 -12.36 37.48 -24.34
N THR A 41 -11.89 36.25 -24.49
CA THR A 41 -12.70 35.15 -25.04
C THR A 41 -12.36 33.87 -24.29
N ALA A 42 -13.39 33.07 -24.00
CA ALA A 42 -13.29 31.75 -23.38
C ALA A 42 -12.67 30.72 -24.35
N ASP A 43 -11.48 31.01 -24.85
CA ASP A 43 -10.74 30.15 -25.74
C ASP A 43 -9.60 29.49 -24.95
N GLY A 44 -9.74 28.19 -24.68
CA GLY A 44 -8.70 27.40 -24.00
C GLY A 44 -7.34 27.53 -24.67
N ALA A 45 -7.29 27.78 -25.99
CA ALA A 45 -6.05 27.99 -26.72
C ALA A 45 -5.30 29.26 -26.28
N ALA A 46 -6.01 30.36 -25.96
CA ALA A 46 -5.39 31.60 -25.51
C ALA A 46 -4.80 31.47 -24.10
N LEU A 47 -5.50 30.73 -23.22
CA LEU A 47 -5.01 30.40 -21.88
C LEU A 47 -3.72 29.55 -21.93
N VAL A 48 -3.73 28.50 -22.76
CA VAL A 48 -2.55 27.65 -22.99
C VAL A 48 -1.39 28.48 -23.51
N ALA A 49 -1.62 29.38 -24.47
CA ALA A 49 -0.58 30.26 -25.00
C ALA A 49 0.00 31.24 -23.95
N ALA A 50 -0.84 31.81 -23.08
CA ALA A 50 -0.40 32.70 -22.00
C ALA A 50 0.50 32.00 -20.99
N ILE A 51 0.08 30.83 -20.48
CA ILE A 51 0.88 30.01 -19.56
C ILE A 51 2.23 29.64 -20.20
N ARG A 52 2.22 29.25 -21.49
CA ARG A 52 3.44 28.88 -22.24
C ARG A 52 4.49 29.99 -22.24
N SER A 53 4.06 31.24 -22.37
CA SER A 53 4.96 32.39 -22.46
C SER A 53 5.69 32.75 -21.16
N GLN A 54 5.22 32.27 -20.00
CA GLN A 54 5.73 32.67 -18.68
C GLN A 54 6.42 31.54 -17.90
N TRP A 55 6.47 30.32 -18.45
CA TRP A 55 7.02 29.18 -17.72
C TRP A 55 8.55 29.14 -17.80
N HIS A 56 9.21 29.22 -16.63
CA HIS A 56 10.66 29.00 -16.53
C HIS A 56 11.09 27.84 -15.59
N GLU A 57 10.34 27.46 -14.55
CA GLU A 57 10.74 26.35 -13.63
C GLU A 57 9.57 25.49 -13.10
N SER A 58 8.57 26.09 -12.43
CA SER A 58 7.35 25.40 -11.98
C SER A 58 6.22 26.41 -11.75
N ALA A 59 4.97 26.01 -12.00
CA ALA A 59 3.79 26.85 -11.78
C ALA A 59 2.67 26.05 -11.10
N VAL A 60 1.98 26.66 -10.13
CA VAL A 60 0.68 26.19 -9.69
C VAL A 60 -0.35 27.04 -10.41
N VAL A 61 -1.30 26.38 -11.06
CA VAL A 61 -2.42 27.04 -11.72
C VAL A 61 -3.68 26.63 -10.98
N GLU A 62 -4.26 27.59 -10.26
CA GLU A 62 -5.59 27.48 -9.66
C GLU A 62 -6.60 28.22 -10.55
N LEU A 63 -7.76 27.61 -10.79
CA LEU A 63 -8.83 28.17 -11.60
C LEU A 63 -10.07 28.40 -10.72
N ASP A 64 -10.26 29.62 -10.22
CA ASP A 64 -11.40 30.01 -9.36
C ASP A 64 -12.54 30.69 -10.17
N LEU A 65 -13.79 30.52 -9.74
CA LEU A 65 -15.01 31.02 -10.38
C LEU A 65 -15.73 32.13 -9.59
N ASP A 66 -15.36 32.44 -8.35
CA ASP A 66 -16.17 33.33 -7.49
C ASP A 66 -15.97 34.83 -7.72
N THR A 67 -15.20 35.24 -8.74
CA THR A 67 -15.04 36.64 -9.10
C THR A 67 -15.71 36.94 -10.44
N LYS A 68 -16.55 37.99 -10.49
CA LYS A 68 -17.20 38.53 -11.71
C LYS A 68 -16.19 39.20 -12.66
N VAL A 69 -15.05 38.58 -12.84
CA VAL A 69 -13.85 39.16 -13.43
C VAL A 69 -13.54 38.36 -14.71
N PRO A 70 -13.12 39.00 -15.82
CA PRO A 70 -12.83 38.29 -17.07
C PRO A 70 -11.83 37.14 -16.88
N ALA A 71 -11.94 36.06 -17.66
CA ALA A 71 -11.12 34.86 -17.51
C ALA A 71 -9.59 35.10 -17.54
N SER A 72 -9.13 36.21 -18.15
CA SER A 72 -7.73 36.62 -18.19
C SER A 72 -7.20 37.21 -16.87
N GLU A 73 -8.07 37.55 -15.93
CA GLU A 73 -7.74 38.07 -14.60
C GLU A 73 -7.93 37.02 -13.48
N GLN A 74 -8.30 35.77 -13.83
CA GLN A 74 -8.58 34.67 -12.90
C GLN A 74 -7.46 33.62 -12.77
N LEU A 75 -6.30 33.83 -13.40
CA LEU A 75 -5.13 32.98 -13.16
C LEU A 75 -4.34 33.47 -11.97
N HIS A 76 -4.41 32.71 -10.88
CA HIS A 76 -3.48 32.84 -9.77
C HIS A 76 -2.25 32.00 -10.08
N PHE A 77 -1.19 32.65 -10.57
CA PHE A 77 0.14 32.08 -10.58
C PHE A 77 0.72 32.18 -9.17
N LEU A 78 0.73 31.08 -8.43
CA LEU A 78 1.55 31.00 -7.22
C LEU A 78 2.98 30.70 -7.66
N SER A 79 3.73 31.73 -8.03
CA SER A 79 5.18 31.63 -8.19
C SER A 79 5.83 31.77 -6.82
N GLY A 80 6.50 30.71 -6.38
CA GLY A 80 7.23 30.71 -5.12
C GLY A 80 8.34 29.69 -5.18
N LYS A 81 9.54 30.06 -4.73
CA LYS A 81 10.55 29.07 -4.34
C LYS A 81 10.04 28.37 -3.08
N TRP A 82 9.39 27.23 -3.27
CA TRP A 82 8.97 26.34 -2.17
C TRP A 82 10.18 25.50 -1.74
N GLU A 83 11.19 26.14 -1.18
CA GLU A 83 12.29 25.46 -0.51
C GLU A 83 11.85 25.16 0.92
N MET A 84 11.64 23.88 1.25
CA MET A 84 11.59 23.46 2.66
C MET A 84 13.01 23.53 3.20
N GLU A 85 13.45 24.71 3.65
CA GLU A 85 14.70 24.85 4.41
C GLU A 85 14.58 24.08 5.71
N SER A 86 15.21 22.91 5.77
CA SER A 86 15.57 22.26 7.03
C SER A 86 16.91 22.82 7.49
N ASP A 87 16.93 24.08 7.92
CA ASP A 87 18.13 24.66 8.52
C ASP A 87 18.33 24.07 9.92
N ARG A 88 19.03 22.93 9.97
CA ARG A 88 19.79 22.54 11.16
C ARG A 88 21.08 23.35 11.16
N ASN A 89 21.05 24.50 11.81
CA ASN A 89 22.28 25.19 12.18
C ASN A 89 22.96 24.41 13.35
N PRO A 90 24.20 23.92 13.22
CA PRO A 90 24.87 23.16 14.29
C PRO A 90 25.49 24.04 15.37
N ALA A 91 25.34 25.37 15.32
CA ALA A 91 26.04 26.28 16.23
C ALA A 91 25.10 27.30 16.88
N GLY A 92 24.85 27.09 18.18
CA GLY A 92 24.75 28.17 19.17
C GLY A 92 23.44 28.94 19.27
N ASP A 93 22.80 28.83 20.44
CA ASP A 93 21.79 29.73 20.97
C ASP A 93 22.21 31.22 20.90
N SER A 94 21.33 32.07 20.35
CA SER A 94 20.91 33.37 20.91
C SER A 94 20.23 34.28 19.87
N ALA A 95 19.01 33.95 19.46
CA ALA A 95 18.13 34.94 18.81
C ALA A 95 17.27 35.62 19.87
N ARG A 96 17.70 36.81 20.32
CA ARG A 96 16.88 37.71 21.14
C ARG A 96 15.57 38.02 20.41
N GLU A 97 14.44 37.67 21.03
CA GLU A 97 13.10 38.11 20.65
C GLU A 97 13.03 39.64 20.59
N ARG A 98 12.83 40.20 19.39
CA ARG A 98 12.20 41.51 19.28
C ARG A 98 10.70 41.31 19.50
N ALA A 99 10.26 41.59 20.72
CA ALA A 99 8.87 41.62 21.10
C ALA A 99 8.05 42.47 20.10
N CYS A 100 7.12 41.83 19.40
CA CYS A 100 5.99 42.51 18.79
C CYS A 100 5.16 43.14 19.91
N ARG A 101 5.24 44.46 20.05
CA ARG A 101 4.35 45.22 20.94
C ARG A 101 2.91 44.99 20.50
N SER A 102 2.10 44.48 21.43
CA SER A 102 0.65 44.43 21.32
C SER A 102 0.09 45.82 21.01
N THR A 103 -0.33 46.02 19.76
CA THR A 103 -1.30 47.06 19.42
C THR A 103 -2.69 46.55 19.79
N LYS A 104 -3.51 47.46 20.31
CA LYS A 104 -4.81 47.20 20.94
C LYS A 104 -5.68 46.26 20.10
N LYS A 105 -6.24 45.23 20.76
CA LYS A 105 -7.22 44.29 20.23
C LYS A 105 -8.37 45.01 19.53
N VAL A 106 -8.35 45.01 18.21
CA VAL A 106 -9.56 45.05 17.39
C VAL A 106 -9.84 43.59 17.04
N HIS A 107 -10.60 42.89 17.88
CA HIS A 107 -11.27 41.66 17.44
C HIS A 107 -12.39 42.07 16.49
N ARG A 108 -12.03 42.38 15.25
CA ARG A 108 -12.97 42.19 14.15
C ARG A 108 -13.05 40.68 13.99
N GLN A 109 -14.12 40.11 14.53
CA GLN A 109 -14.62 38.82 14.09
C GLN A 109 -14.97 39.00 12.61
N THR A 110 -14.01 38.74 11.72
CA THR A 110 -14.28 38.54 10.31
C THR A 110 -15.02 37.21 10.22
N THR A 111 -16.32 37.24 10.55
CA THR A 111 -17.22 36.20 10.08
C THR A 111 -17.16 36.29 8.56
N CYS A 112 -16.72 35.23 7.89
CA CYS A 112 -16.86 35.09 6.44
C CYS A 112 -18.35 35.09 6.12
N GLY A 113 -18.95 36.28 6.01
CA GLY A 113 -20.33 36.47 5.67
C GLY A 113 -20.50 36.18 4.19
N GLY A 114 -21.24 35.13 3.85
CA GLY A 114 -21.80 34.95 2.51
C GLY A 114 -21.26 33.82 1.65
N ALA A 115 -20.28 33.00 2.08
CA ALA A 115 -19.90 31.79 1.34
C ALA A 115 -20.89 30.63 1.62
N SER A 116 -22.18 30.88 1.42
CA SER A 116 -23.27 29.93 1.61
C SER A 116 -23.75 29.42 0.25
N GLY A 117 -23.18 28.32 -0.23
CA GLY A 117 -23.72 27.65 -1.41
C GLY A 117 -22.89 26.48 -1.96
N GLY A 118 -21.56 26.55 -1.88
CA GLY A 118 -20.70 25.48 -2.40
C GLY A 118 -20.74 24.23 -1.50
N LYS A 119 -21.11 23.07 -2.06
CA LYS A 119 -20.93 21.78 -1.36
C LYS A 119 -19.43 21.58 -1.13
N ARG A 120 -18.99 21.50 0.13
CA ARG A 120 -17.59 21.22 0.49
C ARG A 120 -17.16 19.87 -0.09
N ALA A 121 -15.98 19.82 -0.71
CA ALA A 121 -15.41 18.58 -1.21
C ALA A 121 -15.13 17.60 -0.05
N TYR A 122 -15.50 16.33 -0.23
CA TYR A 122 -15.28 15.27 0.76
C TYR A 122 -13.92 14.60 0.61
N ALA A 123 -13.40 14.56 -0.61
CA ALA A 123 -12.09 14.02 -0.92
C ALA A 123 -11.34 14.92 -1.91
N SER A 124 -10.03 14.99 -1.77
CA SER A 124 -9.11 15.58 -2.73
C SER A 124 -8.37 14.44 -3.42
N VAL A 125 -8.68 14.21 -4.69
CA VAL A 125 -8.05 13.19 -5.51
C VAL A 125 -6.80 13.79 -6.12
N ILE A 126 -5.64 13.30 -5.68
CA ILE A 126 -4.33 13.76 -6.07
C ILE A 126 -3.73 12.74 -7.04
N ILE A 127 -3.57 13.13 -8.29
CA ILE A 127 -3.08 12.27 -9.36
C ILE A 127 -1.64 12.63 -9.69
N GLN A 128 -0.77 11.63 -9.67
CA GLN A 128 0.53 11.75 -10.31
C GLN A 128 0.39 11.41 -11.79
N TYR A 129 0.77 12.34 -12.67
CA TYR A 129 0.71 12.14 -14.11
C TYR A 129 2.07 12.21 -14.78
N PHE A 130 2.32 11.23 -15.67
CA PHE A 130 3.51 11.19 -16.50
C PHE A 130 3.25 10.62 -17.91
N ARG A 131 3.00 11.50 -18.89
CA ARG A 131 2.96 11.18 -20.34
C ARG A 131 1.94 10.11 -20.78
N ARG A 132 0.76 10.06 -20.15
CA ARG A 132 -0.35 9.17 -20.55
C ARG A 132 -1.61 9.91 -20.97
N LYS A 133 -1.50 10.73 -22.04
CA LYS A 133 -2.57 11.64 -22.45
C LYS A 133 -3.91 10.93 -22.73
N GLU A 134 -3.86 9.68 -23.19
CA GLU A 134 -5.03 8.85 -23.50
C GLU A 134 -5.86 8.51 -22.25
N ASN A 135 -5.24 8.50 -21.07
CA ASN A 135 -5.90 8.17 -19.81
C ASN A 135 -6.65 9.35 -19.20
N ILE A 136 -6.31 10.59 -19.56
CA ILE A 136 -6.88 11.81 -18.95
C ILE A 136 -8.41 11.80 -19.03
N ALA A 137 -8.97 11.58 -20.21
CA ALA A 137 -10.41 11.58 -20.41
C ALA A 137 -11.11 10.43 -19.67
N LEU A 138 -10.49 9.25 -19.61
CA LEU A 138 -11.02 8.07 -18.91
C LEU A 138 -11.11 8.32 -17.40
N ILE A 139 -10.05 8.86 -16.82
CA ILE A 139 -9.96 9.16 -15.39
C ILE A 139 -10.99 10.22 -15.00
N LEU A 140 -11.03 11.34 -15.74
CA LEU A 140 -11.99 12.41 -15.47
C LEU A 140 -13.43 11.91 -15.59
N THR A 141 -13.76 11.18 -16.65
CA THR A 141 -15.11 10.62 -16.81
C THR A 141 -15.48 9.70 -15.64
N ALA A 142 -14.55 8.84 -15.19
CA ALA A 142 -14.77 7.95 -14.06
C ALA A 142 -14.95 8.69 -12.72
N LEU A 143 -14.10 9.68 -12.43
CA LEU A 143 -14.20 10.50 -11.23
C LEU A 143 -15.50 11.31 -11.20
N ARG A 144 -15.91 11.90 -12.34
CA ARG A 144 -17.16 12.66 -12.43
C ARG A 144 -18.36 11.77 -12.13
N ARG A 145 -18.46 10.62 -12.82
CA ARG A 145 -19.57 9.67 -12.64
C ARG A 145 -19.69 9.19 -11.19
N THR A 146 -18.56 8.88 -10.54
CA THR A 146 -18.57 8.40 -9.16
C THR A 146 -18.85 9.52 -8.15
N SER A 147 -18.36 10.74 -8.40
CA SER A 147 -18.71 11.93 -7.61
C SER A 147 -20.21 12.24 -7.68
N ASP A 148 -20.78 12.23 -8.89
CA ASP A 148 -22.21 12.50 -9.13
C ASP A 148 -23.08 11.42 -8.47
N ALA A 149 -22.73 10.14 -8.66
CA ALA A 149 -23.47 9.02 -8.07
C ALA A 149 -23.39 8.95 -6.53
N ALA A 150 -22.30 9.45 -5.94
CA ALA A 150 -22.14 9.50 -4.48
C ALA A 150 -22.78 10.75 -3.85
N GLU A 151 -23.23 11.71 -4.66
CA GLU A 151 -23.61 13.06 -4.24
C GLU A 151 -22.54 13.75 -3.36
N ALA A 152 -21.28 13.37 -3.55
CA ALA A 152 -20.15 13.75 -2.71
C ALA A 152 -19.06 14.36 -3.60
N PRO A 153 -18.99 15.71 -3.69
CA PRO A 153 -18.01 16.37 -4.55
C PRO A 153 -16.58 15.98 -4.21
N VAL A 154 -15.78 15.77 -5.25
CA VAL A 154 -14.34 15.49 -5.15
C VAL A 154 -13.53 16.64 -5.74
N GLU A 155 -12.61 17.19 -4.98
CA GLU A 155 -11.61 18.10 -5.53
C GLU A 155 -10.60 17.29 -6.35
N LEU A 156 -10.22 17.79 -7.53
CA LEU A 156 -9.21 17.14 -8.37
C LEU A 156 -7.92 17.95 -8.34
N MET A 157 -6.81 17.29 -8.03
CA MET A 157 -5.49 17.88 -8.02
C MET A 157 -4.54 17.00 -8.82
N VAL A 158 -3.75 17.59 -9.72
CA VAL A 158 -2.88 16.81 -10.61
C VAL A 158 -1.47 17.35 -10.55
N ASN A 159 -0.51 16.48 -10.22
CA ASN A 159 0.90 16.77 -10.45
C ASN A 159 1.24 16.34 -11.87
N VAL A 160 1.40 17.31 -12.76
CA VAL A 160 1.79 17.11 -14.16
C VAL A 160 3.31 17.21 -14.23
N ASP A 161 3.96 16.06 -14.14
CA ASP A 161 5.41 15.94 -13.91
C ASP A 161 6.19 15.56 -15.19
N SER A 162 5.55 15.71 -16.35
CA SER A 162 6.07 15.24 -17.63
C SER A 162 6.65 16.34 -18.52
N GLY A 163 6.69 17.58 -18.02
CA GLY A 163 7.05 18.79 -18.75
C GLY A 163 5.93 19.33 -19.65
N TRP A 164 6.08 20.58 -20.12
CA TRP A 164 5.04 21.34 -20.84
C TRP A 164 4.42 20.63 -22.04
N ASP A 165 5.25 20.04 -22.92
CA ASP A 165 4.80 19.46 -24.19
C ASP A 165 3.82 18.28 -24.02
N SER A 166 3.65 17.80 -22.78
CA SER A 166 2.76 16.71 -22.42
C SER A 166 1.65 17.10 -21.44
N SER A 167 1.55 18.41 -21.10
CA SER A 167 0.54 18.97 -20.19
C SER A 167 -0.68 19.57 -20.89
N GLU A 168 -0.62 19.81 -22.21
CA GLU A 168 -1.73 20.43 -22.97
C GLU A 168 -3.05 19.68 -22.80
N GLY A 169 -3.02 18.34 -22.84
CA GLY A 169 -4.21 17.52 -22.63
C GLY A 169 -4.87 17.71 -21.26
N TRP A 170 -4.11 18.02 -20.21
CA TRP A 170 -4.67 18.32 -18.89
C TRP A 170 -5.29 19.72 -18.84
N LEU A 171 -4.71 20.71 -19.53
CA LEU A 171 -5.27 22.06 -19.59
C LEU A 171 -6.63 22.05 -20.30
N GLU A 172 -6.72 21.40 -21.45
CA GLU A 172 -7.97 21.23 -22.20
C GLU A 172 -9.00 20.48 -21.36
N ALA A 173 -8.60 19.38 -20.72
CA ALA A 173 -9.51 18.57 -19.95
C ALA A 173 -9.97 19.22 -18.64
N ALA A 174 -9.10 20.01 -17.99
CA ALA A 174 -9.45 20.83 -16.83
C ALA A 174 -10.42 21.95 -17.21
N ALA A 175 -10.22 22.60 -18.36
CA ALA A 175 -11.16 23.59 -18.89
C ALA A 175 -12.53 22.97 -19.18
N ALA A 176 -12.56 21.78 -19.79
CA ALA A 176 -13.80 21.05 -20.05
C ALA A 176 -14.50 20.61 -18.74
N TRP A 177 -13.74 20.14 -17.75
CA TRP A 177 -14.25 19.82 -16.42
C TRP A 177 -14.89 21.04 -15.76
N ARG A 178 -14.22 22.19 -15.79
CA ARG A 178 -14.71 23.46 -15.24
C ARG A 178 -15.99 23.94 -15.94
N ALA A 179 -16.09 23.75 -17.25
CA ALA A 179 -17.28 24.15 -18.02
C ALA A 179 -18.53 23.35 -17.63
N ALA A 180 -18.39 22.18 -17.01
CA ALA A 180 -19.52 21.40 -16.51
C ALA A 180 -20.12 22.03 -15.24
N ALA A 181 -21.44 22.24 -15.25
CA ALA A 181 -22.15 22.83 -14.12
C ALA A 181 -21.92 22.05 -12.80
N GLY A 182 -21.58 22.77 -11.73
CA GLY A 182 -21.32 22.19 -10.41
C GLY A 182 -20.04 21.37 -10.33
N ALA A 183 -19.12 21.52 -11.27
CA ALA A 183 -17.82 20.86 -11.19
C ALA A 183 -16.96 21.43 -10.05
N PRO A 184 -16.38 20.56 -9.21
CA PRO A 184 -15.44 20.96 -8.19
C PRO A 184 -14.13 21.48 -8.81
N PRO A 185 -13.35 22.30 -8.08
CA PRO A 185 -12.13 22.89 -8.62
C PRO A 185 -11.12 21.82 -9.06
N VAL A 186 -10.37 22.17 -10.11
CA VAL A 186 -9.23 21.41 -10.60
C VAL A 186 -7.97 22.24 -10.36
N VAL A 187 -7.02 21.67 -9.62
CA VAL A 187 -5.72 22.28 -9.36
C VAL A 187 -4.66 21.53 -10.16
N LEU A 188 -3.92 22.25 -11.00
CA LEU A 188 -2.81 21.69 -11.75
C LEU A 188 -1.49 22.20 -11.16
N LEU A 189 -0.68 21.28 -10.64
CA LEU A 189 0.73 21.52 -10.33
C LEU A 189 1.54 21.14 -11.57
N LEU A 190 1.98 22.17 -12.27
CA LEU A 190 2.78 22.07 -13.46
C LEU A 190 4.25 22.14 -13.04
N SER A 191 4.94 20.99 -13.06
CA SER A 191 6.28 20.88 -12.49
C SER A 191 7.26 20.22 -13.45
N ASN A 192 8.52 20.66 -13.37
CA ASN A 192 9.62 20.07 -14.14
C ASN A 192 10.33 19.03 -13.27
N ASP A 193 9.87 17.78 -13.33
CA ASP A 193 10.56 16.61 -12.77
C ASP A 193 10.77 16.67 -11.23
N VAL A 194 9.76 17.16 -10.51
CA VAL A 194 9.80 17.19 -9.04
C VAL A 194 9.50 15.83 -8.43
N HIS A 195 9.05 14.87 -9.24
CA HIS A 195 8.74 13.49 -8.87
C HIS A 195 7.49 13.32 -7.98
N GLU A 196 6.88 12.14 -8.05
CA GLU A 196 5.57 11.80 -7.45
C GLU A 196 5.44 12.13 -5.97
N LEU A 197 6.48 11.84 -5.19
CA LEU A 197 6.45 11.98 -3.73
C LEU A 197 6.35 13.46 -3.33
N ARG A 198 7.07 14.35 -4.02
CA ARG A 198 7.03 15.79 -3.76
C ARG A 198 5.74 16.40 -4.30
N GLY A 199 5.29 15.95 -5.47
CA GLY A 199 4.00 16.32 -6.04
C GLY A 199 2.86 16.03 -5.08
N TYR A 200 2.79 14.80 -4.56
CA TYR A 200 1.78 14.38 -3.59
C TYR A 200 1.83 15.22 -2.31
N ASN A 201 3.01 15.46 -1.72
CA ASN A 201 3.11 16.27 -0.50
C ASN A 201 2.67 17.73 -0.73
N ARG A 202 3.08 18.35 -1.85
CA ARG A 202 2.69 19.73 -2.18
C ARG A 202 1.19 19.87 -2.37
N LEU A 203 0.59 18.96 -3.15
CA LEU A 203 -0.84 18.98 -3.41
C LEU A 203 -1.65 18.62 -2.16
N ALA A 204 -1.18 17.68 -1.33
CA ALA A 204 -1.83 17.35 -0.06
C ALA A 204 -1.87 18.53 0.92
N ALA A 205 -0.84 19.38 0.90
CA ALA A 205 -0.81 20.61 1.70
C ALA A 205 -1.87 21.61 1.21
N ALA A 206 -2.01 21.78 -0.11
CA ALA A 206 -2.97 22.68 -0.73
C ALA A 206 -4.42 22.15 -0.70
N ALA A 207 -4.62 20.83 -0.63
CA ALA A 207 -5.92 20.19 -0.59
C ALA A 207 -6.82 20.75 0.54
N VAL A 208 -8.13 20.84 0.30
CA VAL A 208 -9.08 21.38 1.30
C VAL A 208 -10.00 20.32 1.92
N ALA A 209 -10.08 19.14 1.30
CA ALA A 209 -10.95 18.06 1.78
C ALA A 209 -10.37 17.34 3.00
N GLU A 210 -11.24 16.66 3.76
CA GLU A 210 -10.83 15.86 4.92
C GLU A 210 -10.04 14.61 4.48
N LEU A 211 -10.40 14.03 3.34
CA LEU A 211 -9.81 12.80 2.83
C LEU A 211 -8.90 13.09 1.65
N LEU A 212 -7.67 12.59 1.70
CA LEU A 212 -6.74 12.59 0.57
C LEU A 212 -6.83 11.25 -0.14
N VAL A 213 -6.85 11.27 -1.47
CA VAL A 213 -6.85 10.07 -2.32
C VAL A 213 -5.70 10.19 -3.30
N PHE A 214 -4.61 9.47 -3.05
CA PHE A 214 -3.45 9.43 -3.94
C PHE A 214 -3.66 8.34 -4.99
N ALA A 215 -3.62 8.71 -6.26
CA ALA A 215 -3.81 7.80 -7.40
C ALA A 215 -2.73 7.98 -8.46
N GLN A 216 -2.53 6.95 -9.29
CA GLN A 216 -1.66 6.99 -10.46
C GLN A 216 -2.45 7.40 -11.72
N ASP A 217 -1.76 7.79 -12.78
CA ASP A 217 -2.36 8.18 -14.06
C ASP A 217 -2.86 7.01 -14.92
N ASP A 218 -2.88 5.81 -14.36
CA ASP A 218 -3.47 4.62 -14.94
C ASP A 218 -4.48 3.94 -14.01
N ASP A 219 -4.92 4.65 -12.97
CA ASP A 219 -5.97 4.25 -12.04
C ASP A 219 -7.28 4.99 -12.33
N ALA A 220 -8.42 4.28 -12.40
CA ALA A 220 -9.73 4.91 -12.49
C ALA A 220 -10.80 4.13 -11.71
N PRO A 221 -11.73 4.81 -11.00
CA PRO A 221 -12.88 4.14 -10.41
C PRO A 221 -13.73 3.39 -11.45
N ALA A 222 -14.18 2.17 -11.15
CA ALA A 222 -15.13 1.49 -12.03
C ALA A 222 -16.49 2.23 -12.06
N PRO A 223 -17.22 2.20 -13.19
CA PRO A 223 -18.56 2.75 -13.27
C PRO A 223 -19.49 2.19 -12.19
N GLY A 224 -20.26 3.07 -11.54
CA GLY A 224 -21.19 2.69 -10.47
C GLY A 224 -20.54 2.35 -9.12
N SER A 225 -19.21 2.36 -9.03
CA SER A 225 -18.50 2.14 -7.77
C SER A 225 -18.92 3.16 -6.70
N GLN A 226 -19.18 2.67 -5.50
CA GLN A 226 -19.49 3.47 -4.31
C GLN A 226 -18.23 3.70 -3.45
N TRP A 227 -17.04 3.70 -4.07
CA TRP A 227 -15.76 3.72 -3.37
C TRP A 227 -15.64 4.87 -2.35
N LEU A 228 -16.05 6.09 -2.71
CA LEU A 228 -15.89 7.27 -1.86
C LEU A 228 -16.79 7.17 -0.62
N LYS A 229 -18.06 6.85 -0.83
CA LYS A 229 -19.02 6.64 0.26
C LYS A 229 -18.56 5.50 1.18
N THR A 230 -18.01 4.43 0.62
CA THR A 230 -17.46 3.29 1.36
C THR A 230 -16.24 3.68 2.18
N ALA A 231 -15.27 4.37 1.58
CA ALA A 231 -14.06 4.84 2.27
C ALA A 231 -14.41 5.78 3.43
N LEU A 232 -15.28 6.78 3.20
CA LEU A 232 -15.74 7.69 4.25
C LEU A 232 -16.41 6.94 5.42
N ARG A 233 -17.21 5.91 5.13
CA ARG A 233 -17.83 5.08 6.15
C ARG A 233 -16.81 4.23 6.89
N LEU A 234 -15.81 3.65 6.21
CA LEU A 234 -14.73 2.88 6.85
C LEU A 234 -13.93 3.76 7.82
N PHE A 235 -13.53 4.97 7.39
CA PHE A 235 -12.84 5.91 8.28
C PHE A 235 -13.69 6.30 9.49
N ARG A 236 -15.01 6.47 9.33
CA ARG A 236 -15.92 6.79 10.46
C ARG A 236 -16.17 5.60 11.39
N THR A 237 -16.23 4.39 10.84
CA THR A 237 -16.50 3.16 11.59
C THR A 237 -15.28 2.74 12.41
N HIS A 238 -14.09 2.92 11.84
CA HIS A 238 -12.83 2.59 12.48
C HIS A 238 -12.07 3.85 12.87
N ASP A 239 -12.26 4.30 14.11
CA ASP A 239 -11.67 5.52 14.68
C ASP A 239 -10.13 5.57 14.55
N ARG A 240 -9.46 4.43 14.66
CA ARG A 240 -8.00 4.30 14.52
C ARG A 240 -7.52 4.06 13.09
N LEU A 241 -8.41 3.97 12.10
CA LEU A 241 -8.03 3.88 10.68
C LEU A 241 -7.49 5.25 10.24
N ALA A 242 -6.22 5.27 9.84
CA ALA A 242 -5.56 6.49 9.38
C ALA A 242 -5.12 6.43 7.92
N LEU A 243 -4.86 5.22 7.43
CA LEU A 243 -4.43 4.94 6.07
C LEU A 243 -5.21 3.76 5.52
N LEU A 244 -5.69 3.86 4.28
CA LEU A 244 -6.53 2.86 3.64
C LEU A 244 -6.00 2.59 2.23
N GLY A 245 -5.44 1.40 2.02
CA GLY A 245 -5.05 0.92 0.69
C GLY A 245 -6.26 0.51 -0.12
N ALA A 246 -6.22 0.77 -1.43
CA ALA A 246 -7.31 0.49 -2.34
C ALA A 246 -6.89 -0.37 -3.55
N TYR A 247 -5.68 -0.93 -3.51
CA TYR A 247 -5.19 -1.87 -4.52
C TYR A 247 -4.68 -3.15 -3.89
N ARG A 248 -3.56 -3.07 -3.16
CA ARG A 248 -2.93 -4.22 -2.53
C ARG A 248 -2.44 -3.89 -1.13
N GLY A 249 -2.51 -4.87 -0.26
CA GLY A 249 -1.93 -4.87 1.06
C GLY A 249 -1.02 -6.07 1.26
N ARG A 250 -0.09 -5.93 2.19
CA ARG A 250 0.94 -6.92 2.47
C ARG A 250 1.06 -7.16 3.97
N MET A 251 1.23 -8.42 4.33
CA MET A 251 1.81 -8.84 5.60
C MET A 251 3.26 -9.22 5.33
N ASP A 252 4.20 -8.75 6.13
CA ASP A 252 5.60 -9.18 6.01
C ASP A 252 5.84 -10.38 6.94
N ASP A 253 5.00 -11.41 6.76
CA ASP A 253 4.98 -12.64 7.55
C ASP A 253 5.76 -13.79 6.92
N GLY A 254 6.41 -13.54 5.78
CA GLY A 254 7.28 -14.48 5.10
C GLY A 254 8.56 -14.76 5.88
N LEU A 255 9.22 -15.87 5.55
CA LEU A 255 10.44 -16.31 6.20
C LEU A 255 11.70 -15.82 5.48
N ARG A 256 11.57 -15.24 4.28
CA ARG A 256 12.71 -14.84 3.48
C ARG A 256 12.68 -13.38 3.14
N THR A 257 13.88 -12.85 2.98
CA THR A 257 14.07 -11.58 2.31
C THR A 257 14.43 -11.85 0.85
N LYS A 258 13.63 -11.34 -0.10
CA LYS A 258 13.92 -11.38 -1.53
C LYS A 258 15.22 -10.62 -1.78
N GLU A 259 16.24 -11.27 -2.32
CA GLU A 259 17.59 -10.70 -2.50
C GLU A 259 17.59 -9.47 -3.42
N SER A 260 16.79 -9.49 -4.50
CA SER A 260 16.72 -8.39 -5.47
C SER A 260 16.24 -7.08 -4.84
N SER A 261 15.23 -7.15 -3.97
CA SER A 261 14.54 -6.00 -3.40
C SER A 261 14.85 -5.76 -1.92
N ASN A 262 15.50 -6.69 -1.22
CA ASN A 262 15.64 -6.68 0.24
C ASN A 262 14.28 -6.58 0.98
N GLN A 263 13.23 -7.21 0.44
CA GLN A 263 11.88 -7.24 1.04
C GLN A 263 11.53 -8.60 1.59
N ASN A 264 10.88 -8.65 2.75
CA ASN A 264 10.31 -9.89 3.29
C ASN A 264 9.19 -10.43 2.37
N ASP A 265 9.21 -11.69 1.97
CA ASP A 265 8.31 -12.34 1.00
C ASP A 265 6.91 -12.73 1.52
N GLY A 266 6.34 -11.97 2.45
CA GLY A 266 5.05 -12.31 3.05
C GLY A 266 3.80 -12.11 2.16
N SER A 267 2.65 -12.46 2.74
CA SER A 267 1.33 -12.50 2.10
C SER A 267 0.94 -11.21 1.42
N LYS A 268 0.24 -11.30 0.28
CA LYS A 268 -0.41 -10.15 -0.35
C LYS A 268 -1.90 -10.39 -0.54
N PHE A 269 -2.67 -9.32 -0.37
CA PHE A 269 -4.12 -9.30 -0.52
C PHE A 269 -4.54 -8.08 -1.34
N GLY A 270 -5.66 -8.14 -2.06
CA GLY A 270 -6.16 -6.98 -2.78
C GLY A 270 -6.91 -7.30 -4.08
N ALA A 271 -7.04 -6.27 -4.90
CA ALA A 271 -7.63 -6.33 -6.23
C ALA A 271 -6.70 -7.03 -7.24
N GLU A 272 -7.28 -7.44 -8.37
CA GLU A 272 -6.58 -8.11 -9.49
C GLU A 272 -5.79 -9.38 -9.13
N HIS A 273 -6.26 -10.12 -8.12
CA HIS A 273 -5.67 -11.40 -7.70
C HIS A 273 -5.68 -12.47 -8.82
N ASP A 274 -6.54 -12.33 -9.82
CA ASP A 274 -6.58 -13.14 -11.04
C ASP A 274 -5.38 -12.87 -11.97
N LYS A 275 -4.89 -11.63 -12.00
CA LYS A 275 -3.74 -11.19 -12.80
C LYS A 275 -2.42 -11.34 -12.06
N ASP A 276 -2.44 -11.35 -10.73
CA ASP A 276 -1.26 -11.52 -9.88
C ASP A 276 -1.38 -12.75 -8.99
N ARG A 277 -0.65 -13.81 -9.37
CA ARG A 277 -0.64 -15.09 -8.64
C ARG A 277 -0.13 -14.96 -7.20
N GLU A 278 0.61 -13.90 -6.86
CA GLU A 278 1.07 -13.67 -5.49
C GLU A 278 0.05 -12.91 -4.63
N THR A 279 -1.03 -12.39 -5.22
CA THR A 279 -2.06 -11.61 -4.52
C THR A 279 -3.32 -12.45 -4.31
N ARG A 280 -3.94 -12.33 -3.14
CA ARG A 280 -5.20 -12.99 -2.78
C ARG A 280 -6.37 -12.01 -2.72
N PRO A 281 -7.62 -12.46 -2.90
CA PRO A 281 -8.76 -11.64 -2.56
C PRO A 281 -8.78 -11.33 -1.05
N ILE A 282 -9.38 -10.20 -0.66
CA ILE A 282 -9.62 -9.89 0.75
C ILE A 282 -10.75 -10.78 1.25
N VAL A 283 -10.41 -11.73 2.12
CA VAL A 283 -11.32 -12.79 2.63
C VAL A 283 -12.23 -12.33 3.78
N HIS A 284 -12.00 -11.12 4.28
CA HIS A 284 -12.75 -10.52 5.37
C HIS A 284 -13.70 -9.44 4.84
N VAL A 285 -14.84 -9.31 5.49
CA VAL A 285 -15.77 -8.19 5.33
C VAL A 285 -15.91 -7.45 6.65
N ASP A 286 -16.08 -6.14 6.54
CA ASP A 286 -16.54 -5.32 7.65
C ASP A 286 -17.98 -5.70 7.99
N ALA A 287 -18.23 -6.10 9.24
CA ALA A 287 -19.52 -6.63 9.65
C ALA A 287 -20.63 -5.58 9.57
N THR A 288 -20.32 -4.31 9.86
CA THR A 288 -21.27 -3.19 9.89
C THR A 288 -21.54 -2.61 8.49
N LEU A 289 -20.53 -2.62 7.63
CA LEU A 289 -20.62 -2.01 6.30
C LEU A 289 -20.95 -3.03 5.21
N GLY A 290 -20.69 -4.32 5.46
CA GLY A 290 -20.83 -5.41 4.50
C GLY A 290 -19.89 -5.27 3.30
N VAL A 291 -18.73 -4.64 3.48
CA VAL A 291 -17.75 -4.40 2.41
C VAL A 291 -16.46 -5.16 2.67
N PRO A 292 -15.76 -5.61 1.62
CA PRO A 292 -14.43 -6.16 1.76
C PRO A 292 -13.48 -5.25 2.54
N PHE A 293 -12.93 -5.75 3.63
CA PHE A 293 -12.00 -5.00 4.46
C PHE A 293 -11.10 -5.90 5.28
N ALA A 294 -9.83 -5.57 5.39
CA ALA A 294 -8.91 -6.22 6.32
C ALA A 294 -7.84 -5.24 6.82
N TRP A 295 -7.37 -5.46 8.04
CA TRP A 295 -6.16 -4.79 8.54
C TRP A 295 -4.93 -5.35 7.84
N MET A 296 -4.02 -4.46 7.44
CA MET A 296 -2.79 -4.81 6.73
C MET A 296 -1.60 -4.16 7.40
N TYR A 297 -0.44 -4.82 7.36
CA TYR A 297 0.78 -4.20 7.86
C TYR A 297 1.25 -3.07 6.93
N LYS A 298 1.18 -3.31 5.62
CA LYS A 298 1.54 -2.36 4.57
C LYS A 298 0.48 -2.33 3.50
N VAL A 299 0.33 -1.19 2.83
CA VAL A 299 -0.47 -1.05 1.62
C VAL A 299 0.32 -0.39 0.52
N ASN A 300 0.02 -0.78 -0.71
CA ASN A 300 0.62 -0.24 -1.92
C ASN A 300 -0.03 1.09 -2.31
N MET A 301 0.75 1.95 -2.96
CA MET A 301 0.25 3.09 -3.71
C MET A 301 -0.66 2.64 -4.86
N GLY A 302 -1.67 3.48 -5.17
CA GLY A 302 -2.46 3.43 -6.40
C GLY A 302 -3.73 2.58 -6.34
N PRO A 303 -4.86 3.06 -5.77
CA PRO A 303 -4.99 4.24 -4.91
C PRO A 303 -4.66 3.99 -3.44
N LEU A 304 -4.28 5.07 -2.76
CA LEU A 304 -4.04 5.14 -1.32
C LEU A 304 -4.83 6.29 -0.72
N LEU A 305 -5.58 6.03 0.35
CA LEU A 305 -6.42 7.04 0.99
C LEU A 305 -5.92 7.35 2.41
N ALA A 306 -5.90 8.62 2.79
CA ALA A 306 -5.45 9.06 4.11
C ALA A 306 -6.33 10.19 4.66
N ARG A 307 -6.51 10.23 5.98
CA ARG A 307 -7.03 11.44 6.63
C ARG A 307 -6.02 12.57 6.43
N ARG A 308 -6.46 13.69 5.85
CA ARG A 308 -5.60 14.85 5.59
C ARG A 308 -4.92 15.35 6.86
N SER A 309 -5.68 15.49 7.94
CA SER A 309 -5.15 15.95 9.24
C SER A 309 -4.00 15.07 9.71
N HIS A 310 -4.18 13.75 9.65
CA HIS A 310 -3.15 12.80 10.03
C HIS A 310 -1.94 12.87 9.10
N PHE A 311 -2.16 12.80 7.78
CA PHE A 311 -1.09 12.85 6.78
C PHE A 311 -0.20 14.09 6.93
N LEU A 312 -0.80 15.26 7.17
CA LEU A 312 -0.04 16.50 7.39
C LEU A 312 0.67 16.49 8.74
N SER A 313 0.00 16.05 9.81
CA SER A 313 0.59 16.00 11.15
C SER A 313 1.74 14.99 11.26
N SER A 314 1.74 13.92 10.45
CA SER A 314 2.80 12.92 10.37
C SER A 314 3.97 13.37 9.48
N GLY A 315 3.90 14.55 8.85
CA GLY A 315 4.93 15.09 7.96
C GLY A 315 4.85 14.61 6.50
N GLY A 316 3.71 14.04 6.08
CA GLY A 316 3.50 13.51 4.74
C GLY A 316 4.42 12.35 4.38
N PHE A 317 4.61 12.11 3.08
CA PHE A 317 5.56 11.10 2.61
C PHE A 317 7.01 11.53 2.88
N HIS A 318 7.84 10.58 3.28
CA HIS A 318 9.24 10.85 3.63
C HIS A 318 10.09 11.17 2.39
N LEU A 319 10.52 12.43 2.24
CA LEU A 319 11.27 12.89 1.07
C LEU A 319 12.60 12.15 0.83
N GLY A 320 13.20 11.54 1.86
CA GLY A 320 14.43 10.74 1.73
C GLY A 320 14.30 9.43 0.94
N PHE A 321 13.09 9.04 0.52
CA PHE A 321 12.86 7.84 -0.28
C PHE A 321 13.15 8.07 -1.76
N SER A 322 13.20 9.31 -2.23
CA SER A 322 13.57 9.61 -3.62
C SER A 322 14.24 10.97 -3.78
N CYS A 323 15.27 11.03 -4.60
CA CYS A 323 15.75 12.30 -5.13
C CYS A 323 14.73 12.82 -6.19
N PRO A 324 14.74 14.13 -6.51
CA PRO A 324 14.07 14.64 -7.70
C PRO A 324 14.50 13.84 -8.95
N GLY A 325 13.55 13.49 -9.82
CA GLY A 325 13.78 12.64 -11.00
C GLY A 325 14.04 11.15 -10.75
N GLU A 326 14.24 10.72 -9.50
CA GLU A 326 14.35 9.29 -9.17
C GLU A 326 12.98 8.68 -8.87
N MET A 327 12.74 7.46 -9.34
CA MET A 327 11.54 6.70 -8.99
C MET A 327 11.42 6.45 -7.49
N ALA A 328 10.26 6.79 -6.91
CA ALA A 328 10.02 6.58 -5.50
C ALA A 328 9.49 5.17 -5.29
N GLN A 329 10.15 4.38 -4.44
CA GLN A 329 9.73 3.02 -4.11
C GLN A 329 9.64 2.84 -2.61
N GLY A 330 8.54 2.25 -2.12
CA GLY A 330 8.38 1.91 -0.70
C GLY A 330 8.05 3.07 0.24
N PHE A 331 7.74 4.26 -0.27
CA PHE A 331 7.32 5.41 0.54
C PHE A 331 5.88 5.24 1.09
N ASP A 332 5.04 4.51 0.37
CA ASP A 332 3.74 3.99 0.79
C ASP A 332 3.87 2.98 1.94
N TYR A 333 4.84 2.09 1.86
CA TYR A 333 5.18 1.16 2.95
C TYR A 333 5.73 1.89 4.16
N GLU A 334 6.58 2.89 3.95
CA GLU A 334 7.10 3.74 5.02
C GLU A 334 5.96 4.39 5.80
N MET A 335 5.03 5.04 5.10
CA MET A 335 3.86 5.66 5.71
C MET A 335 3.01 4.64 6.46
N SER A 336 2.79 3.44 5.89
CA SER A 336 2.07 2.36 6.57
C SER A 336 2.74 1.93 7.89
N ILE A 337 4.07 1.79 7.89
CA ILE A 337 4.84 1.41 9.09
C ILE A 337 4.76 2.52 10.14
N ARG A 338 4.86 3.78 9.71
CA ARG A 338 4.75 4.94 10.58
C ARG A 338 3.39 4.99 11.28
N VAL A 339 2.30 4.82 10.53
CA VAL A 339 0.93 4.76 11.05
C VAL A 339 0.81 3.71 12.17
N TRP A 340 1.31 2.50 11.95
CA TRP A 340 1.30 1.46 12.98
C TRP A 340 2.15 1.80 14.22
N ARG A 341 3.31 2.44 14.02
CA ARG A 341 4.18 2.88 15.11
C ARG A 341 3.54 3.98 15.96
N GLU A 342 2.73 4.83 15.35
CA GLU A 342 1.98 5.90 16.03
C GLU A 342 0.70 5.38 16.71
N GLY A 343 0.47 4.07 16.72
CA GLY A 343 -0.71 3.46 17.33
C GLY A 343 -1.98 3.66 16.50
N LEU A 344 -1.86 4.02 15.23
CA LEU A 344 -2.97 4.04 14.29
C LEU A 344 -2.93 2.76 13.44
N ARG A 345 -3.92 2.60 12.57
CA ARG A 345 -4.13 1.37 11.83
C ARG A 345 -4.18 1.62 10.33
N VAL A 346 -3.72 0.62 9.59
CA VAL A 346 -3.72 0.59 8.13
C VAL A 346 -4.72 -0.47 7.67
N GLY A 347 -5.74 -0.04 6.93
CA GLY A 347 -6.74 -0.92 6.34
C GLY A 347 -6.47 -1.16 4.86
N LEU A 348 -7.07 -2.21 4.32
CA LEU A 348 -7.17 -2.49 2.90
C LEU A 348 -8.63 -2.78 2.58
N PHE A 349 -9.15 -2.14 1.54
CA PHE A 349 -10.46 -2.45 0.97
C PHE A 349 -10.35 -2.56 -0.55
N ASP A 350 -11.41 -3.07 -1.16
CA ASP A 350 -11.52 -3.20 -2.61
C ASP A 350 -12.50 -2.14 -3.13
N PRO A 351 -12.00 -1.02 -3.70
CA PRO A 351 -12.85 0.06 -4.18
C PRO A 351 -13.43 -0.22 -5.58
N LEU A 352 -13.10 -1.38 -6.18
CA LEU A 352 -13.36 -1.68 -7.60
C LEU A 352 -12.78 -0.59 -8.52
N TRP A 353 -11.51 -0.25 -8.33
CA TRP A 353 -10.81 0.60 -9.28
C TRP A 353 -10.20 -0.28 -10.37
N ALA A 354 -10.31 0.19 -11.61
CA ALA A 354 -9.55 -0.37 -12.71
C ALA A 354 -8.12 0.17 -12.60
N HIS A 355 -7.17 -0.75 -12.50
CA HIS A 355 -5.75 -0.43 -12.50
C HIS A 355 -5.18 -0.70 -13.88
N ARG A 356 -4.20 0.12 -14.28
CA ARG A 356 -3.53 0.02 -15.58
C ARG A 356 -4.53 0.05 -16.75
N ILE A 357 -5.42 1.05 -16.74
CA ILE A 357 -6.49 1.23 -17.74
C ILE A 357 -5.97 1.34 -19.20
N ASP A 358 -4.67 1.54 -19.39
CA ASP A 358 -3.98 1.63 -20.67
C ASP A 358 -3.55 0.29 -21.26
N GLN A 359 -3.63 -0.83 -20.54
CA GLN A 359 -3.15 -2.13 -21.06
C GLN A 359 -3.85 -2.60 -22.34
N HIS A 360 -5.02 -2.06 -22.64
CA HIS A 360 -5.75 -2.36 -23.87
C HIS A 360 -5.15 -1.68 -25.11
N SER A 361 -4.54 -0.49 -24.98
CA SER A 361 -3.90 0.20 -26.13
C SER A 361 -2.51 -0.37 -26.46
N ASN A 362 -1.86 -1.04 -25.51
CA ASN A 362 -0.51 -1.58 -25.69
C ASN A 362 -0.42 -2.89 -26.50
N LYS A 363 -1.54 -3.57 -26.80
CA LYS A 363 -1.53 -4.79 -27.64
C LYS A 363 -1.26 -4.50 -29.12
N GLU A 364 -1.44 -3.26 -29.58
CA GLU A 364 -1.21 -2.89 -30.99
C GLU A 364 0.23 -2.44 -31.30
N LEU A 365 1.08 -2.20 -30.29
CA LEU A 365 2.48 -1.82 -30.49
C LEU A 365 3.40 -3.05 -30.61
N GLY A 366 3.08 -3.94 -31.55
CA GLY A 366 3.98 -4.99 -32.00
C GLY A 366 5.22 -4.39 -32.69
N HIS A 367 6.41 -4.94 -32.41
CA HIS A 367 7.68 -4.79 -33.16
C HIS A 367 8.71 -3.71 -32.78
N LYS A 368 8.58 -2.89 -31.72
CA LYS A 368 9.69 -2.04 -31.22
C LYS A 368 10.39 -2.61 -29.97
N GLN A 369 10.66 -3.92 -29.97
CA GLN A 369 11.07 -4.68 -28.77
C GLN A 369 12.45 -4.30 -28.21
N ARG A 370 13.54 -4.27 -28.99
CA ARG A 370 14.91 -4.28 -28.39
C ARG A 370 15.33 -3.02 -27.61
N HIS A 371 15.02 -1.82 -28.11
CA HIS A 371 15.31 -0.59 -27.35
C HIS A 371 14.37 -0.43 -26.14
N ARG A 372 13.13 -0.91 -26.25
CA ARG A 372 12.17 -0.99 -25.15
C ARG A 372 12.64 -1.99 -24.10
N ASP A 373 13.17 -3.14 -24.49
CA ASP A 373 13.67 -4.17 -23.56
C ASP A 373 14.90 -3.68 -22.77
N ILE A 374 15.81 -2.94 -23.40
CA ILE A 374 16.96 -2.32 -22.72
C ILE A 374 16.50 -1.18 -21.79
N GLN A 375 15.60 -0.30 -22.24
CA GLN A 375 15.03 0.75 -21.39
C GLN A 375 14.24 0.17 -20.22
N VAL A 376 13.50 -0.92 -20.45
CA VAL A 376 12.78 -1.68 -19.43
C VAL A 376 13.78 -2.33 -18.47
N ALA A 377 14.88 -2.90 -18.95
CA ALA A 377 15.92 -3.48 -18.09
C ALA A 377 16.60 -2.41 -17.22
N THR A 378 17.00 -1.28 -17.80
CA THR A 378 17.60 -0.16 -17.04
C THR A 378 16.61 0.43 -16.03
N ALA A 379 15.36 0.65 -16.44
CA ALA A 379 14.32 1.13 -15.54
C ALA A 379 14.02 0.12 -14.42
N THR A 380 14.01 -1.19 -14.74
CA THR A 380 13.83 -2.26 -13.75
C THR A 380 15.01 -2.32 -12.79
N ALA A 381 16.25 -2.19 -13.28
CA ALA A 381 17.43 -2.16 -12.42
C ALA A 381 17.44 -0.92 -11.50
N ALA A 382 17.09 0.26 -12.02
CA ALA A 382 16.95 1.48 -11.23
C ALA A 382 15.83 1.33 -10.18
N LYS A 383 14.72 0.65 -10.53
CA LYS A 383 13.63 0.32 -9.61
C LYS A 383 14.08 -0.60 -8.50
N ASP A 384 14.75 -1.69 -8.85
CA ASP A 384 15.23 -2.67 -7.89
C ASP A 384 16.28 -2.05 -6.96
N GLU A 385 17.15 -1.19 -7.47
CA GLU A 385 18.12 -0.44 -6.68
C GLU A 385 17.43 0.54 -5.72
N ALA A 386 16.50 1.37 -6.20
CA ALA A 386 15.72 2.28 -5.36
C ALA A 386 14.95 1.51 -4.28
N THR A 387 14.35 0.38 -4.65
CA THR A 387 13.65 -0.51 -3.72
C THR A 387 14.61 -1.05 -2.66
N ARG A 388 15.78 -1.59 -3.06
CA ARG A 388 16.77 -2.14 -2.13
C ARG A 388 17.31 -1.08 -1.17
N ARG A 389 17.66 0.10 -1.69
CA ARG A 389 18.08 1.28 -0.91
C ARG A 389 17.01 1.66 0.11
N ASN A 390 15.78 1.83 -0.33
CA ASN A 390 14.68 2.30 0.52
C ASN A 390 14.26 1.26 1.57
N ASN A 391 14.28 -0.04 1.26
CA ASN A 391 14.03 -1.05 2.28
C ASN A 391 15.13 -1.07 3.35
N LYS A 392 16.40 -0.88 2.97
CA LYS A 392 17.49 -0.71 3.96
C LYS A 392 17.22 0.49 4.87
N VAL A 393 16.74 1.61 4.31
CA VAL A 393 16.33 2.79 5.09
C VAL A 393 15.17 2.45 6.05
N LEU A 394 14.15 1.71 5.60
CA LEU A 394 13.05 1.26 6.46
C LEU A 394 13.53 0.44 7.66
N TYR A 395 14.41 -0.54 7.44
CA TYR A 395 14.97 -1.36 8.52
C TYR A 395 15.75 -0.53 9.54
N ASN A 396 16.45 0.51 9.08
CA ASN A 396 17.18 1.41 9.96
C ASN A 396 16.23 2.35 10.74
N MET A 397 15.27 2.99 10.06
CA MET A 397 14.34 3.95 10.66
C MET A 397 13.40 3.30 11.70
N TYR A 398 13.04 2.04 11.48
CA TYR A 398 12.08 1.29 12.27
C TYR A 398 12.71 0.04 12.90
N ARG A 399 13.98 0.15 13.34
CA ARG A 399 14.71 -0.94 13.96
C ARG A 399 13.94 -1.53 15.14
N GLY A 400 13.81 -2.87 15.17
CA GLY A 400 13.04 -3.59 16.19
C GLY A 400 11.52 -3.50 16.04
N PHE A 401 11.01 -2.72 15.07
CA PHE A 401 9.60 -2.66 14.73
C PHE A 401 9.30 -3.30 13.36
N HIS A 402 10.02 -2.87 12.33
CA HIS A 402 9.94 -3.42 10.99
C HIS A 402 10.75 -4.72 10.88
N HIS A 403 10.24 -5.84 10.34
CA HIS A 403 8.89 -6.18 9.85
C HIS A 403 8.09 -7.08 10.81
N HIS A 404 8.78 -7.74 11.74
CA HIS A 404 8.22 -8.79 12.60
C HIS A 404 7.18 -8.24 13.59
N LYS A 405 7.56 -7.24 14.40
CA LYS A 405 6.68 -6.65 15.42
C LYS A 405 5.49 -5.93 14.79
N GLY A 406 5.72 -5.18 13.71
CA GLY A 406 4.64 -4.51 12.97
C GLY A 406 3.64 -5.49 12.35
N THR A 407 4.11 -6.55 11.70
CA THR A 407 3.23 -7.58 11.13
C THR A 407 2.47 -8.33 12.22
N LYS A 408 3.13 -8.69 13.32
CA LYS A 408 2.48 -9.33 14.48
C LYS A 408 1.38 -8.45 15.06
N LEU A 409 1.61 -7.14 15.16
CA LEU A 409 0.60 -6.18 15.61
C LEU A 409 -0.60 -6.13 14.66
N ALA A 410 -0.37 -6.00 13.35
CA ALA A 410 -1.45 -5.97 12.35
C ALA A 410 -2.29 -7.26 12.37
N LYS A 411 -1.63 -8.43 12.43
CA LYS A 411 -2.31 -9.73 12.57
C LYS A 411 -3.08 -9.86 13.87
N HIS A 412 -2.51 -9.40 14.98
CA HIS A 412 -3.18 -9.43 16.28
C HIS A 412 -4.45 -8.58 16.28
N VAL A 413 -4.40 -7.37 15.69
CA VAL A 413 -5.58 -6.51 15.54
C VAL A 413 -6.63 -7.17 14.64
N LEU A 414 -6.21 -7.76 13.52
CA LEU A 414 -7.11 -8.54 12.66
C LEU A 414 -7.77 -9.69 13.41
N ALA A 415 -7.01 -10.47 14.18
CA ALA A 415 -7.50 -11.58 14.96
C ALA A 415 -8.52 -11.16 16.01
N ASN A 416 -8.26 -10.06 16.73
CA ASN A 416 -9.18 -9.53 17.72
C ASN A 416 -10.46 -9.02 17.06
N ASP A 417 -10.37 -8.27 15.96
CA ASP A 417 -11.56 -7.75 15.30
C ASP A 417 -12.41 -8.86 14.66
N VAL A 418 -11.79 -9.96 14.21
CA VAL A 418 -12.52 -11.19 13.81
C VAL A 418 -13.18 -11.86 15.02
N LYS A 419 -12.46 -12.03 16.13
CA LYS A 419 -12.98 -12.63 17.36
C LYS A 419 -14.15 -11.83 17.94
N ASP A 420 -14.07 -10.50 17.89
CA ASP A 420 -15.09 -9.57 18.38
C ASP A 420 -16.27 -9.44 17.41
N GLY A 421 -16.23 -10.11 16.25
CA GLY A 421 -17.28 -10.06 15.23
C GLY A 421 -17.35 -8.73 14.46
N ARG A 422 -16.39 -7.83 14.62
CA ARG A 422 -16.28 -6.58 13.85
C ARG A 422 -15.88 -6.84 12.40
N LEU A 423 -15.04 -7.85 12.18
CA LEU A 423 -14.74 -8.39 10.87
C LEU A 423 -15.25 -9.82 10.81
N ARG A 424 -15.78 -10.22 9.65
CA ARG A 424 -16.23 -11.59 9.42
C ARG A 424 -15.47 -12.17 8.25
N CYS A 425 -15.07 -13.43 8.37
CA CYS A 425 -14.59 -14.16 7.22
C CYS A 425 -15.78 -14.52 6.33
N VAL A 426 -15.67 -14.29 5.01
CA VAL A 426 -16.75 -14.65 4.08
C VAL A 426 -16.84 -16.14 3.81
N VAL A 427 -15.77 -16.90 4.10
CA VAL A 427 -15.69 -18.34 3.87
C VAL A 427 -15.10 -19.01 5.11
N GLU A 428 -15.97 -19.48 6.01
CA GLU A 428 -15.52 -20.26 7.16
C GLU A 428 -14.72 -21.49 6.73
N GLY A 429 -13.63 -21.77 7.44
CA GLY A 429 -12.69 -22.84 7.08
C GLY A 429 -11.60 -22.43 6.09
N HIS A 430 -11.69 -21.25 5.46
CA HIS A 430 -10.60 -20.75 4.62
C HIS A 430 -9.31 -20.64 5.45
N PRO A 431 -8.15 -21.12 4.96
CA PRO A 431 -6.88 -21.09 5.69
C PRO A 431 -6.47 -19.73 6.25
N VAL A 432 -6.82 -18.62 5.58
CA VAL A 432 -6.50 -17.25 5.99
C VAL A 432 -7.39 -16.76 7.14
N CYS A 433 -8.53 -17.42 7.36
CA CYS A 433 -9.48 -17.09 8.41
C CYS A 433 -9.27 -17.93 9.67
N THR A 434 -8.34 -18.88 9.66
CA THR A 434 -8.05 -19.70 10.84
C THR A 434 -7.26 -18.88 11.87
N ARG A 435 -7.44 -19.23 13.15
CA ARG A 435 -6.59 -18.70 14.22
C ARG A 435 -5.10 -18.99 13.97
N GLU A 436 -4.78 -20.05 13.24
CA GLU A 436 -3.40 -20.42 12.90
C GLU A 436 -2.74 -19.40 11.98
N PHE A 437 -3.41 -18.96 10.90
CA PHE A 437 -2.86 -17.92 10.03
C PHE A 437 -2.66 -16.58 10.77
N LEU A 438 -3.59 -16.27 11.67
CA LEU A 438 -3.59 -15.03 12.44
C LEU A 438 -2.61 -15.07 13.64
N GLY A 439 -2.26 -16.27 14.11
CA GLY A 439 -1.42 -16.49 15.29
C GLY A 439 0.01 -16.96 14.99
N THR A 440 0.30 -17.50 13.81
CA THR A 440 1.61 -18.06 13.47
C THR A 440 2.30 -17.29 12.32
N PRO A 441 3.65 -17.22 12.32
CA PRO A 441 4.42 -16.86 11.12
C PRO A 441 4.09 -17.84 9.98
N TRP A 442 4.18 -17.41 8.72
CA TRP A 442 3.89 -18.28 7.57
C TRP A 442 4.69 -19.59 7.64
N ARG A 443 4.01 -20.72 7.87
CA ARG A 443 4.65 -22.05 7.84
C ARG A 443 3.84 -23.13 7.11
N GLY A 444 2.57 -22.87 6.75
CA GLY A 444 1.73 -23.84 6.02
C GLY A 444 2.03 -23.85 4.52
N ALA A 445 2.36 -25.02 3.98
CA ALA A 445 2.61 -25.22 2.54
C ALA A 445 1.34 -24.99 1.68
N ASP A 446 0.18 -25.26 2.26
CA ASP A 446 -1.17 -25.01 1.71
C ASP A 446 -1.47 -23.52 1.51
N VAL A 447 -0.63 -22.66 2.06
CA VAL A 447 -0.74 -21.20 1.98
C VAL A 447 0.40 -20.61 1.12
N CYS A 448 1.27 -21.39 0.49
CA CYS A 448 2.33 -20.82 -0.36
C CYS A 448 1.89 -20.55 -1.80
N LEU A 449 2.05 -19.30 -2.27
CA LEU A 449 1.66 -18.89 -3.64
C LEU A 449 2.77 -19.06 -4.68
N ASP A 450 4.02 -19.15 -4.24
CA ASP A 450 5.16 -19.39 -5.13
C ASP A 450 5.92 -20.66 -4.76
N VAL A 451 6.62 -21.20 -5.76
CA VAL A 451 7.38 -22.47 -5.66
C VAL A 451 8.48 -22.40 -4.60
N SER A 452 9.07 -21.22 -4.39
CA SER A 452 10.16 -21.04 -3.42
C SER A 452 9.64 -21.05 -1.99
N CYS A 453 8.52 -20.38 -1.73
CA CYS A 453 7.81 -20.47 -0.46
C CYS A 453 7.41 -21.92 -0.19
N PHE A 454 6.74 -22.56 -1.17
CA PHE A 454 6.23 -23.92 -1.00
C PHE A 454 7.37 -24.89 -0.71
N ARG A 455 8.50 -24.75 -1.42
CA ARG A 455 9.69 -25.57 -1.18
C ARG A 455 10.13 -25.48 0.28
N ASN A 456 10.18 -24.29 0.85
CA ASN A 456 10.71 -24.12 2.20
C ASN A 456 9.72 -24.60 3.26
N ALA A 457 8.44 -24.30 3.11
CA ALA A 457 7.41 -24.87 3.95
C ALA A 457 7.44 -26.41 3.88
N TYR A 458 7.68 -26.97 2.69
CA TYR A 458 7.87 -28.41 2.50
C TYR A 458 9.13 -28.92 3.22
N LEU A 459 10.26 -28.22 3.11
CA LEU A 459 11.49 -28.60 3.81
C LEU A 459 11.28 -28.59 5.33
N ASP A 460 10.72 -27.51 5.86
CA ASP A 460 10.45 -27.35 7.30
C ASP A 460 9.46 -28.41 7.81
N ALA A 461 8.35 -28.63 7.10
CA ALA A 461 7.34 -29.63 7.47
C ALA A 461 7.87 -31.07 7.46
N ASN A 462 8.94 -31.34 6.70
CA ASN A 462 9.59 -32.65 6.62
C ASN A 462 10.92 -32.71 7.39
N GLY A 463 11.27 -31.67 8.16
CA GLY A 463 12.53 -31.62 8.91
C GLY A 463 13.79 -31.69 8.04
N LEU A 464 13.71 -31.20 6.80
CA LEU A 464 14.82 -31.22 5.84
C LEU A 464 15.63 -29.91 5.92
N PRO A 465 16.96 -29.95 5.74
CA PRO A 465 17.78 -28.75 5.79
C PRO A 465 17.53 -27.85 4.57
N GLN A 466 17.75 -26.54 4.70
CA GLN A 466 17.48 -25.56 3.63
C GLN A 466 18.31 -25.80 2.36
N ASN A 467 19.48 -26.45 2.48
CA ASN A 467 20.34 -26.85 1.37
C ASN A 467 20.02 -28.27 0.82
N TYR A 468 18.90 -28.88 1.21
CA TYR A 468 18.50 -30.20 0.73
C TYR A 468 18.38 -30.21 -0.80
N THR A 469 19.02 -31.20 -1.41
CA THR A 469 19.00 -31.43 -2.86
C THR A 469 18.01 -32.53 -3.18
N PHE A 470 16.86 -32.16 -3.74
CA PHE A 470 15.83 -33.11 -4.14
C PHE A 470 16.31 -34.04 -5.26
N THR A 471 15.99 -35.32 -5.13
CA THR A 471 15.98 -36.27 -6.24
C THR A 471 14.97 -35.83 -7.31
N LYS A 472 15.05 -36.43 -8.51
CA LYS A 472 14.10 -36.12 -9.59
C LYS A 472 12.66 -36.43 -9.19
N VAL A 473 12.44 -37.53 -8.48
CA VAL A 473 11.12 -37.93 -7.98
C VAL A 473 10.61 -36.93 -6.95
N GLU A 474 11.41 -36.56 -5.95
CA GLU A 474 10.97 -35.61 -4.93
C GLU A 474 10.70 -34.22 -5.50
N LYS A 475 11.47 -33.77 -6.49
CA LYS A 475 11.21 -32.48 -7.14
C LYS A 475 9.91 -32.50 -7.95
N VAL A 476 9.62 -33.60 -8.63
CA VAL A 476 8.35 -33.77 -9.36
C VAL A 476 7.21 -33.84 -8.34
N LYS A 477 7.35 -34.62 -7.27
CA LYS A 477 6.39 -34.71 -6.16
C LYS A 477 6.10 -33.33 -5.55
N GLN A 478 7.12 -32.61 -5.09
CA GLN A 478 7.01 -31.25 -4.55
C GLN A 478 6.29 -30.31 -5.52
N ARG A 479 6.62 -30.35 -6.81
CA ARG A 479 5.96 -29.51 -7.82
C ARG A 479 4.46 -29.82 -7.93
N TRP A 480 4.06 -31.07 -7.78
CA TRP A 480 2.65 -31.48 -7.87
C TRP A 480 1.88 -31.19 -6.58
N GLU A 481 2.50 -31.39 -5.42
CA GLU A 481 1.90 -30.97 -4.15
C GLU A 481 1.70 -29.44 -4.11
N TRP A 482 2.65 -28.67 -4.68
CA TRP A 482 2.46 -27.23 -4.87
C TRP A 482 1.29 -26.91 -5.79
N LYS A 483 1.20 -27.56 -6.97
CA LYS A 483 0.06 -27.39 -7.88
C LYS A 483 -1.26 -27.78 -7.23
N GLU A 484 -1.27 -28.79 -6.38
CA GLU A 484 -2.44 -29.26 -5.65
C GLU A 484 -2.90 -28.21 -4.65
N ALA A 485 -1.96 -27.65 -3.88
CA ALA A 485 -2.22 -26.53 -2.98
C ALA A 485 -2.70 -25.29 -3.74
N GLU A 486 -2.07 -24.95 -4.87
CA GLU A 486 -2.48 -23.83 -5.73
C GLU A 486 -3.90 -24.03 -6.28
N ALA A 487 -4.24 -25.23 -6.75
CA ALA A 487 -5.56 -25.54 -7.26
C ALA A 487 -6.64 -25.45 -6.17
N ALA A 488 -6.37 -25.99 -4.98
CA ALA A 488 -7.26 -25.85 -3.83
C ALA A 488 -7.47 -24.38 -3.46
N LEU A 489 -6.39 -23.59 -3.42
CA LEU A 489 -6.46 -22.18 -3.09
C LEU A 489 -7.22 -21.35 -4.14
N ARG A 490 -7.14 -21.69 -5.42
CA ARG A 490 -7.96 -21.06 -6.47
C ARG A 490 -9.45 -21.26 -6.22
N VAL A 491 -9.86 -22.49 -5.87
CA VAL A 491 -11.27 -22.77 -5.52
C VAL A 491 -11.71 -21.92 -4.32
N TRP A 492 -10.87 -21.79 -3.30
CA TRP A 492 -11.15 -20.93 -2.14
C TRP A 492 -11.25 -19.45 -2.52
N ASN A 493 -10.35 -18.95 -3.37
CA ASN A 493 -10.38 -17.56 -3.83
C ASN A 493 -11.64 -17.27 -4.66
N ASP A 494 -12.03 -18.17 -5.56
CA ASP A 494 -13.25 -18.04 -6.35
C ASP A 494 -14.49 -18.02 -5.44
N ALA A 495 -14.51 -18.90 -4.42
CA ALA A 495 -15.54 -18.93 -3.41
C ALA A 495 -15.64 -17.62 -2.61
N VAL A 496 -14.52 -16.99 -2.29
CA VAL A 496 -14.48 -15.66 -1.64
C VAL A 496 -15.15 -14.60 -2.51
N LEU A 497 -14.93 -14.63 -3.83
CA LEU A 497 -15.57 -13.69 -4.76
C LEU A 497 -17.08 -13.94 -4.87
N GLU A 498 -17.50 -15.20 -4.97
CA GLU A 498 -18.91 -15.58 -4.99
C GLU A 498 -19.61 -15.12 -3.70
N ALA A 499 -19.02 -15.40 -2.53
CA ALA A 499 -19.55 -15.00 -1.23
C ALA A 499 -19.67 -13.48 -1.10
N ARG A 500 -18.66 -12.73 -1.57
CA ARG A 500 -18.72 -11.26 -1.61
C ARG A 500 -19.88 -10.75 -2.49
N ALA A 501 -20.10 -11.38 -3.64
CA ALA A 501 -21.21 -11.00 -4.52
C ALA A 501 -22.57 -11.26 -3.86
N VAL A 502 -22.70 -12.39 -3.15
CA VAL A 502 -23.90 -12.72 -2.34
C VAL A 502 -24.10 -11.69 -1.23
N ALA A 503 -23.06 -11.38 -0.45
CA ALA A 503 -23.13 -10.37 0.62
C ALA A 503 -23.54 -8.99 0.09
N ALA A 504 -22.96 -8.57 -1.04
CA ALA A 504 -23.31 -7.31 -1.69
C ALA A 504 -24.77 -7.29 -2.17
N ALA A 505 -25.25 -8.39 -2.78
CA ALA A 505 -26.63 -8.51 -3.25
C ALA A 505 -27.63 -8.50 -2.08
N ALA A 506 -27.34 -9.23 -1.00
CA ALA A 506 -28.16 -9.27 0.22
C ALA A 506 -28.27 -7.87 0.85
N LEU A 507 -27.14 -7.16 0.95
CA LEU A 507 -27.10 -5.79 1.47
C LEU A 507 -27.86 -4.80 0.58
N ALA A 508 -27.78 -4.96 -0.75
CA ALA A 508 -28.54 -4.14 -1.68
C ALA A 508 -30.06 -4.39 -1.56
N ALA A 509 -30.47 -5.66 -1.43
CA ALA A 509 -31.87 -6.03 -1.23
C ALA A 509 -32.44 -5.48 0.09
N ALA A 510 -31.69 -5.60 1.19
CA ALA A 510 -32.09 -5.04 2.49
C ALA A 510 -32.33 -3.52 2.42
N ARG A 511 -31.46 -2.79 1.72
CA ARG A 511 -31.60 -1.33 1.53
C ARG A 511 -32.78 -0.93 0.66
N GLY A 512 -33.19 -1.79 -0.29
CA GLY A 512 -34.36 -1.53 -1.14
C GLY A 512 -35.70 -1.75 -0.42
N ALA A 513 -35.72 -2.64 0.59
CA ALA A 513 -36.93 -2.99 1.33
C ALA A 513 -37.25 -2.01 2.47
N GLU A 514 -36.23 -1.45 3.13
CA GLU A 514 -36.42 -0.55 4.26
C GLU A 514 -36.16 0.91 3.87
N GLY A 515 -37.24 1.67 3.68
CA GLY A 515 -37.20 3.12 3.51
C GLY A 515 -36.75 3.89 4.76
N GLY A 516 -35.65 3.50 5.44
CA GLY A 516 -34.95 4.43 6.34
C GLY A 516 -34.23 3.90 7.60
N ALA A 517 -34.23 2.61 7.95
CA ALA A 517 -33.64 2.17 9.24
C ALA A 517 -32.59 1.06 9.10
N LEU A 518 -31.31 1.43 9.00
CA LEU A 518 -30.15 0.54 8.79
C LEU A 518 -29.84 -0.48 9.90
N ASN A 519 -30.69 -0.68 10.91
CA ASN A 519 -30.34 -1.48 12.09
C ASN A 519 -30.51 -3.01 11.91
N GLY A 520 -31.10 -3.48 10.80
CA GLY A 520 -31.30 -4.92 10.51
C GLY A 520 -30.33 -5.53 9.49
N GLY A 521 -29.40 -4.76 8.92
CA GLY A 521 -28.58 -5.21 7.77
C GLY A 521 -27.62 -6.36 8.09
N ASP A 522 -27.13 -6.44 9.33
CA ASP A 522 -26.06 -7.37 9.71
C ASP A 522 -26.51 -8.84 9.74
N THR A 523 -27.79 -9.11 10.04
CA THR A 523 -28.35 -10.47 10.05
C THR A 523 -28.62 -10.97 8.63
N VAL A 524 -29.14 -10.10 7.75
CA VAL A 524 -29.46 -10.46 6.36
C VAL A 524 -28.22 -10.92 5.58
N VAL A 525 -27.07 -10.26 5.79
CA VAL A 525 -25.80 -10.67 5.15
C VAL A 525 -25.31 -12.01 5.69
N VAL A 526 -25.49 -12.28 7.00
CA VAL A 526 -25.11 -13.56 7.61
C VAL A 526 -25.95 -14.69 7.03
N ASP A 527 -27.27 -14.54 7.09
CA ASP A 527 -28.20 -15.57 6.62
C ASP A 527 -27.94 -15.90 5.14
N ALA A 528 -27.67 -14.87 4.32
CA ALA A 528 -27.33 -15.07 2.90
C ALA A 528 -25.99 -15.80 2.70
N LEU A 529 -24.97 -15.48 3.49
CA LEU A 529 -23.67 -16.15 3.43
C LEU A 529 -23.76 -17.60 3.94
N GLU A 530 -24.53 -17.85 5.00
CA GLU A 530 -24.76 -19.21 5.52
C GLU A 530 -25.51 -20.08 4.52
N LEU A 531 -26.57 -19.55 3.90
CA LEU A 531 -27.32 -20.24 2.85
C LEU A 531 -26.43 -20.54 1.63
N TRP A 532 -25.63 -19.58 1.19
CA TRP A 532 -24.67 -19.80 0.11
C TRP A 532 -23.66 -20.89 0.48
N ARG A 533 -23.13 -20.87 1.71
CA ARG A 533 -22.15 -21.85 2.19
C ARG A 533 -22.70 -23.28 2.15
N GLU A 534 -23.93 -23.48 2.62
CA GLU A 534 -24.60 -24.79 2.58
C GLU A 534 -24.77 -25.33 1.16
N GLY A 535 -25.05 -24.46 0.19
CA GLY A 535 -25.20 -24.82 -1.22
C GLY A 535 -23.91 -24.86 -2.03
N ALA A 536 -22.83 -24.20 -1.59
CA ALA A 536 -21.64 -23.98 -2.39
C ALA A 536 -20.80 -25.25 -2.63
N GLY A 537 -20.93 -26.26 -1.76
CA GLY A 537 -20.23 -27.55 -1.88
C GLY A 537 -18.70 -27.40 -1.92
N LEU A 538 -18.14 -26.42 -1.19
CA LEU A 538 -16.74 -26.00 -1.31
C LEU A 538 -15.75 -27.13 -1.08
N GLU A 539 -15.94 -27.93 -0.04
CA GLU A 539 -15.07 -29.08 0.25
C GLU A 539 -15.04 -30.08 -0.91
N ALA A 540 -16.18 -30.35 -1.54
CA ALA A 540 -16.25 -31.24 -2.69
C ALA A 540 -15.54 -30.63 -3.92
N LYS A 541 -15.69 -29.32 -4.16
CA LYS A 541 -14.98 -28.60 -5.23
C LYS A 541 -13.46 -28.61 -5.00
N VAL A 542 -13.01 -28.36 -3.77
CA VAL A 542 -11.60 -28.42 -3.38
C VAL A 542 -11.04 -29.84 -3.57
N ALA A 543 -11.75 -30.86 -3.09
CA ALA A 543 -11.37 -32.25 -3.28
C ALA A 543 -11.27 -32.64 -4.76
N ALA A 544 -12.23 -32.22 -5.59
CA ALA A 544 -12.22 -32.46 -7.03
C ALA A 544 -11.04 -31.76 -7.73
N ALA A 545 -10.73 -30.52 -7.36
CA ALA A 545 -9.59 -29.78 -7.89
C ALA A 545 -8.26 -30.46 -7.54
N ARG A 546 -8.10 -30.94 -6.30
CA ARG A 546 -6.93 -31.71 -5.86
C ARG A 546 -6.79 -33.02 -6.65
N GLN A 547 -7.88 -33.78 -6.78
CA GLN A 547 -7.90 -35.03 -7.56
C GLN A 547 -7.53 -34.82 -9.04
N ALA A 548 -7.97 -33.72 -9.65
CA ALA A 548 -7.60 -33.38 -11.03
C ALA A 548 -6.09 -33.17 -11.19
N VAL A 549 -5.45 -32.47 -10.24
CA VAL A 549 -3.99 -32.28 -10.23
C VAL A 549 -3.25 -33.60 -10.02
N VAL A 550 -3.71 -34.44 -9.08
CA VAL A 550 -3.12 -35.77 -8.84
C VAL A 550 -3.17 -36.63 -10.10
N LYS A 551 -4.29 -36.60 -10.84
CA LYS A 551 -4.43 -37.33 -12.11
C LYS A 551 -3.47 -36.80 -13.19
N GLU A 552 -3.27 -35.49 -13.28
CA GLU A 552 -2.28 -34.88 -14.19
C GLU A 552 -0.84 -35.28 -13.81
N ALA A 553 -0.59 -35.48 -12.51
CA ALA A 553 0.72 -35.84 -11.96
C ALA A 553 1.15 -37.28 -12.24
N GLU A 554 0.22 -38.23 -12.43
CA GLU A 554 0.52 -39.66 -12.50
C GLU A 554 1.54 -40.03 -13.59
N GLY A 555 1.41 -39.45 -14.79
CA GLY A 555 2.32 -39.72 -15.91
C GLY A 555 3.75 -39.22 -15.63
N PRO A 556 3.91 -37.92 -15.31
CA PRO A 556 5.20 -37.34 -14.92
C PRO A 556 5.84 -38.00 -13.71
N MET A 557 5.05 -38.40 -12.69
CA MET A 557 5.55 -39.14 -11.52
C MET A 557 6.08 -40.51 -11.93
N ARG A 558 5.32 -41.31 -12.68
CA ARG A 558 5.78 -42.61 -13.22
C ARG A 558 7.06 -42.48 -14.04
N HIS A 559 7.17 -41.44 -14.86
CA HIS A 559 8.38 -41.17 -15.64
C HIS A 559 9.58 -40.80 -14.75
N ALA A 560 9.37 -39.96 -13.74
CA ALA A 560 10.40 -39.58 -12.78
C ALA A 560 10.90 -40.80 -11.98
N GLU A 561 9.99 -41.69 -11.56
CA GLU A 561 10.31 -42.94 -10.88
C GLU A 561 11.12 -43.90 -11.76
N GLN A 562 10.74 -44.05 -13.04
CA GLN A 562 11.51 -44.83 -14.01
C GLN A 562 12.94 -44.29 -14.18
N GLN A 563 13.09 -42.97 -14.25
CA GLN A 563 14.40 -42.33 -14.35
C GLN A 563 15.22 -42.49 -13.07
N ALA A 564 14.60 -42.37 -11.89
CA ALA A 564 15.27 -42.62 -10.63
C ALA A 564 15.74 -44.08 -10.51
N LYS A 565 14.91 -45.05 -10.92
CA LYS A 565 15.29 -46.48 -11.00
C LYS A 565 16.46 -46.72 -11.96
N ALA A 566 16.56 -45.94 -13.04
CA ALA A 566 17.68 -45.96 -13.97
C ALA A 566 18.92 -45.17 -13.48
N GLY A 567 18.93 -44.68 -12.23
CA GLY A 567 20.07 -43.99 -11.63
C GLY A 567 20.24 -42.53 -12.05
N PHE A 568 19.23 -41.92 -12.68
CA PHE A 568 19.28 -40.50 -13.03
C PHE A 568 19.03 -39.63 -11.80
N MET A 569 20.07 -38.94 -11.34
CA MET A 569 19.95 -37.85 -10.37
C MET A 569 19.59 -36.54 -11.10
N TYR A 570 18.80 -35.70 -10.45
CA TYR A 570 18.46 -34.39 -11.00
C TYR A 570 19.64 -33.42 -10.79
N GLY A 571 20.03 -32.66 -11.81
CA GLY A 571 21.13 -31.69 -11.73
C GLY A 571 22.48 -32.16 -12.27
N SER A 572 22.65 -33.45 -12.57
CA SER A 572 23.69 -33.86 -13.53
C SER A 572 23.22 -33.40 -14.91
N GLY A 573 23.72 -32.25 -15.37
CA GLY A 573 23.39 -31.72 -16.69
C GLY A 573 23.42 -32.85 -17.72
N GLY A 574 22.34 -32.99 -18.50
CA GLY A 574 22.06 -34.15 -19.37
C GLY A 574 23.02 -34.35 -20.55
N GLY A 575 24.26 -33.85 -20.46
CA GLY A 575 25.34 -34.23 -21.36
C GLY A 575 26.03 -35.50 -20.86
N ALA A 576 25.99 -36.56 -21.66
CA ALA A 576 26.92 -37.69 -21.63
C ALA A 576 26.69 -38.86 -20.63
N ALA A 577 25.45 -39.17 -20.21
CA ALA A 577 25.21 -40.44 -19.51
C ALA A 577 25.02 -41.65 -20.47
N ALA A 578 24.71 -41.42 -21.74
CA ALA A 578 24.58 -42.49 -22.74
C ALA A 578 25.90 -42.68 -23.51
N GLY A 579 26.92 -43.28 -22.87
CA GLY A 579 28.14 -43.67 -23.58
C GLY A 579 29.43 -43.88 -22.79
N CYS A 580 29.44 -43.90 -21.44
CA CYS A 580 30.69 -44.06 -20.68
C CYS A 580 30.85 -45.47 -20.09
N ALA A 581 31.52 -46.35 -20.85
CA ALA A 581 31.96 -47.68 -20.40
C ALA A 581 33.37 -47.69 -19.76
N GLU A 582 34.03 -46.55 -19.60
CA GLU A 582 35.40 -46.49 -19.09
C GLU A 582 35.52 -46.27 -17.57
N LYS A 583 36.53 -46.92 -16.97
CA LYS A 583 36.87 -46.92 -15.54
C LYS A 583 37.11 -45.52 -14.94
N SER A 584 37.31 -44.48 -15.76
CA SER A 584 37.48 -43.09 -15.32
C SER A 584 36.22 -42.52 -14.65
N CYS A 585 35.03 -42.94 -15.07
CA CYS A 585 33.76 -42.42 -14.54
C CYS A 585 33.45 -42.94 -13.12
N ALA A 586 33.92 -44.15 -12.76
CA ALA A 586 33.77 -44.67 -11.40
C ALA A 586 34.54 -43.83 -10.38
N LYS A 587 35.70 -43.28 -10.78
CA LYS A 587 36.51 -42.38 -9.95
C LYS A 587 35.83 -41.03 -9.75
N GLU A 588 35.29 -40.42 -10.81
CA GLU A 588 34.53 -39.17 -10.69
C GLU A 588 33.26 -39.33 -9.85
N LYS A 589 32.53 -40.44 -9.99
CA LYS A 589 31.37 -40.74 -9.13
C LYS A 589 31.76 -40.93 -7.67
N ALA A 590 32.88 -41.61 -7.39
CA ALA A 590 33.38 -41.80 -6.03
C ALA A 590 33.86 -40.47 -5.42
N GLU A 591 34.54 -39.63 -6.19
CA GLU A 591 35.00 -38.31 -5.74
C GLU A 591 33.83 -37.34 -5.53
N ALA A 592 32.81 -37.36 -6.38
CA ALA A 592 31.59 -36.58 -6.20
C ALA A 592 30.81 -37.03 -4.95
N ALA A 593 30.72 -38.34 -4.69
CA ALA A 593 30.11 -38.88 -3.47
C ALA A 593 30.90 -38.49 -2.20
N LEU A 594 32.24 -38.48 -2.27
CA LEU A 594 33.10 -38.02 -1.18
C LEU A 594 32.96 -36.51 -0.92
N ARG A 595 32.85 -35.68 -1.96
CA ARG A 595 32.58 -34.24 -1.82
C ARG A 595 31.19 -33.98 -1.22
N ALA A 596 30.17 -34.72 -1.64
CA ALA A 596 28.83 -34.63 -1.06
C ALA A 596 28.81 -35.03 0.43
N ALA A 597 29.48 -36.12 0.79
CA ALA A 597 29.60 -36.57 2.19
C ALA A 597 30.36 -35.56 3.07
N SER A 598 31.38 -34.89 2.52
CA SER A 598 32.11 -33.81 3.20
C SER A 598 31.23 -32.57 3.43
N MET A 599 30.39 -32.20 2.47
CA MET A 599 29.50 -31.04 2.58
C MET A 599 28.38 -31.25 3.61
N ILE A 600 27.86 -32.49 3.72
CA ILE A 600 26.85 -32.86 4.72
C ILE A 600 27.40 -32.69 6.14
N LYS A 601 28.61 -33.21 6.42
CA LYS A 601 29.25 -33.07 7.74
C LYS A 601 29.53 -31.61 8.13
N SER A 602 29.94 -30.76 7.18
CA SER A 602 30.16 -29.33 7.46
C SER A 602 28.84 -28.57 7.65
N GLY A 603 27.77 -28.96 6.95
CA GLY A 603 26.45 -28.37 7.08
C GLY A 603 25.78 -28.71 8.42
N GLU A 604 25.85 -29.97 8.86
CA GLU A 604 25.31 -30.40 10.16
C GLU A 604 25.99 -29.65 11.33
N ALA A 605 27.30 -29.43 11.26
CA ALA A 605 28.04 -28.66 12.26
C ALA A 605 27.63 -27.16 12.29
N GLN A 606 27.33 -26.57 11.12
CA GLN A 606 26.85 -25.19 11.04
C GLN A 606 25.41 -25.04 11.54
N VAL A 607 24.53 -26.00 11.25
CA VAL A 607 23.14 -26.00 11.73
C VAL A 607 23.11 -26.16 13.26
N MET A 608 23.86 -27.10 13.82
CA MET A 608 23.97 -27.27 15.27
C MET A 608 24.52 -26.02 15.99
N ALA A 609 25.49 -25.32 15.37
CA ALA A 609 25.99 -24.06 15.91
C ALA A 609 24.96 -22.94 15.85
N TYR A 610 24.15 -22.87 14.78
CA TYR A 610 23.10 -21.88 14.63
C TYR A 610 21.94 -22.12 15.61
N GLU A 611 21.48 -23.36 15.74
CA GLU A 611 20.45 -23.76 16.72
C GLU A 611 20.90 -23.49 18.15
N ALA A 612 22.19 -23.72 18.47
CA ALA A 612 22.74 -23.39 19.79
C ALA A 612 22.75 -21.87 20.06
N ILE A 613 23.10 -21.05 19.06
CA ILE A 613 23.07 -19.58 19.17
C ILE A 613 21.64 -19.08 19.31
N GLU A 614 20.70 -19.62 18.55
CA GLU A 614 19.29 -19.22 18.59
C GLU A 614 18.65 -19.62 19.93
N LYS A 615 18.89 -20.85 20.41
CA LYS A 615 18.45 -21.30 21.74
C LYS A 615 19.01 -20.42 22.85
N ALA A 616 20.30 -20.08 22.82
CA ALA A 616 20.90 -19.17 23.79
C ALA A 616 20.31 -17.75 23.73
N GLY A 617 19.91 -17.28 22.54
CA GLY A 617 19.20 -16.02 22.37
C GLY A 617 17.80 -16.02 22.99
N TYR A 618 17.04 -17.11 22.79
CA TYR A 618 15.72 -17.29 23.41
C TYR A 618 15.79 -17.40 24.92
N GLU A 619 16.74 -18.18 25.46
CA GLU A 619 16.94 -18.34 26.91
C GLU A 619 17.33 -17.00 27.56
N ARG A 620 18.18 -16.19 26.91
CA ARG A 620 18.51 -14.84 27.38
C ARG A 620 17.28 -13.93 27.39
N HIS A 621 16.49 -13.94 26.33
CA HIS A 621 15.30 -13.09 26.24
C HIS A 621 14.21 -13.48 27.25
N ALA A 622 14.02 -14.79 27.49
CA ALA A 622 13.12 -15.29 28.53
C ALA A 622 13.59 -14.83 29.92
N ALA A 623 14.89 -14.95 30.21
CA ALA A 623 15.47 -14.47 31.47
C ALA A 623 15.34 -12.95 31.66
N GLU A 624 15.52 -12.15 30.60
CA GLU A 624 15.31 -10.69 30.63
C GLU A 624 13.84 -10.33 30.87
N THR A 625 12.91 -11.11 30.32
CA THR A 625 11.46 -10.89 30.49
C THR A 625 11.03 -11.26 31.91
N ASP A 626 11.46 -12.42 32.42
CA ASP A 626 11.20 -12.84 33.80
C ASP A 626 11.79 -11.85 34.81
N ALA A 627 13.01 -11.35 34.57
CA ALA A 627 13.62 -10.33 35.42
C ALA A 627 12.82 -9.01 35.41
N ARG A 628 12.28 -8.63 34.26
CA ARG A 628 11.44 -7.43 34.13
C ARG A 628 10.09 -7.60 34.84
N GLU A 629 9.45 -8.77 34.72
CA GLU A 629 8.19 -9.07 35.43
C GLU A 629 8.40 -9.13 36.95
N GLN A 630 9.51 -9.72 37.40
CA GLN A 630 9.89 -9.70 38.82
C GLN A 630 10.17 -8.30 39.33
N ALA A 631 10.84 -7.45 38.53
CA ALA A 631 11.07 -6.05 38.88
C ALA A 631 9.76 -5.26 38.99
N VAL A 632 8.81 -5.46 38.06
CA VAL A 632 7.47 -4.85 38.11
C VAL A 632 6.66 -5.34 39.30
N SER A 633 6.74 -6.63 39.63
CA SER A 633 6.06 -7.22 40.79
C SER A 633 6.64 -6.74 42.12
N ALA A 634 7.98 -6.59 42.20
CA ALA A 634 8.68 -6.09 43.37
C ALA A 634 8.51 -4.58 43.59
N ALA A 635 8.22 -3.81 42.54
CA ALA A 635 8.05 -2.35 42.62
C ALA A 635 6.78 -1.92 43.38
N GLY A 636 5.83 -2.83 43.62
CA GLY A 636 4.59 -2.54 44.36
C GLY A 636 3.67 -1.52 43.65
N PRO A 637 2.41 -1.39 44.07
CA PRO A 637 1.41 -0.56 43.38
C PRO A 637 1.58 0.97 43.54
N GLU A 638 2.67 1.47 44.13
CA GLU A 638 2.83 2.90 44.47
C GLU A 638 3.72 3.73 43.53
N LEU A 639 4.22 3.18 42.43
CA LEU A 639 4.98 3.96 41.45
C LEU A 639 4.10 4.39 40.28
N SER A 640 3.63 5.65 40.36
CA SER A 640 2.98 6.33 39.24
C SER A 640 3.91 6.43 38.03
N ALA A 641 3.35 6.41 36.82
CA ALA A 641 3.99 6.23 35.51
C ALA A 641 5.05 7.27 35.07
N GLY A 642 5.61 8.06 35.99
CA GLY A 642 6.56 9.14 35.71
C GLY A 642 8.04 8.82 35.93
N THR A 643 8.43 7.65 36.46
CA THR A 643 9.82 7.37 36.86
C THR A 643 10.47 6.13 36.23
N MET A 644 9.83 5.47 35.25
CA MET A 644 10.39 4.26 34.62
C MET A 644 11.58 4.51 33.67
N ASP A 645 11.83 5.75 33.23
CA ASP A 645 12.89 6.05 32.25
C ASP A 645 14.30 6.15 32.86
N GLU A 646 14.45 6.29 34.19
CA GLU A 646 15.79 6.37 34.83
C GLU A 646 16.30 5.03 35.38
N ALA A 647 15.44 4.00 35.46
CA ALA A 647 15.78 2.68 36.02
C ALA A 647 15.97 1.57 34.98
N THR A 648 15.74 1.85 33.69
CA THR A 648 15.95 0.93 32.56
C THR A 648 17.24 1.27 31.85
#